data_AF-A0A836EGR2-F1
#
_entry.id   AF-A0A836EGR2-F1
#
_cell.length_a   1.000
_cell.length_b   1.000
_cell.length_c   1.000
_cell.angle_alpha   90.00
_cell.angle_beta   90.00
_cell.angle_gamma   90.00
#
_symmetry.space_group_name_H-M   'P 1'
#
loop_
_entity.id
_entity.type
_entity.pdbx_description
1 polymer ?
#
loop_
_entity_poly.entity_id
_entity_poly.type
_entity_poly.pdbx_seq_one_letter_code
_entity_poly.pdbx_strand_id
1 'polypeptide(L)'
;MSSSVYSPISYYGGKFTMQSVVLRYYRINKIFMSQIGIWPYQSRTKRILIPSTIVLISISVLIAEIICMFDTWGNVNIAVECMISTIIIIGCFTKLFNLILNIKKTRHLFSLIEYHWQVFTNSTDIEIMQDYVTFGRKVLILYSIYIYTSLALFMIIPMSPQIMDIVMPLNNTRPRKLLIEVEYRVDREKYYYPILFHSYVAIVLIISIIVCVDTTYISYVEHGCSLFAAIGYVCILESSFTLSTGIQLLCNIVGMSLIGVQVINNLDSIENIIRYTASCLATFFHLLCMTLPGQRLMDHSLDVFNSVCRSHWYTFSLKTKKVLRILLYRSIVPCTLTAYYAINKLFLSGIGVWPYQRRVLKVFLPCLLSTIHYASFVTQVLLVYDTWGNMDVIVEAIIVITCIFGASTKLINIIVNNHKFRRLLQLMCEHWEFFNSEFERHIMRYYASISQKVTKYFGVYFIVFTIFYLLIPLIPRILDVVKPLNESRPLIYVYSVEYRVDKEKYYYPILLHCYATSLITIIILFTIDTTYIMCVLHVCSLFIAISHRLENITVKAETKSDNNKKYVGRHCHLLMEKHGSTGNDYRELIMCLKRHQLALEHVQILNSTFTQAMFILLSLNMLNMSVIGIQLIKNLEHINEIIRSIFFICAVFIHLVCMCIPGQLLIDRSTEVFDKAYGSSWYTFSIKTRRLLRILLYRSLSPCTLTAGKMFILSMTMCSSVITSNLHI
;
A
#
# COMPACT_ATOMS: atom_id res chain seq x y z
N MET A 1 -34.60 -28.64 34.63
CA MET A 1 -35.63 -27.60 34.81
C MET A 1 -34.94 -26.23 34.77
N SER A 2 -35.36 -25.40 33.81
CA SER A 2 -35.04 -23.96 33.53
C SER A 2 -33.56 -23.52 33.62
N SER A 3 -32.75 -23.39 32.56
CA SER A 3 -32.84 -22.53 31.35
C SER A 3 -32.96 -21.02 31.59
N SER A 4 -31.88 -20.36 32.04
CA SER A 4 -31.66 -18.92 31.82
C SER A 4 -30.71 -18.70 30.64
N VAL A 5 -31.29 -18.87 29.45
CA VAL A 5 -30.67 -18.53 28.16
C VAL A 5 -30.58 -17.01 28.07
N TYR A 6 -29.38 -16.54 27.72
CA TYR A 6 -29.10 -15.26 27.06
C TYR A 6 -30.35 -14.53 26.57
N SER A 7 -30.70 -13.44 27.26
CA SER A 7 -31.61 -12.43 26.72
C SER A 7 -30.93 -11.75 25.53
N PRO A 8 -31.51 -11.83 24.32
CA PRO A 8 -31.15 -10.93 23.23
C PRO A 8 -31.82 -9.58 23.49
N ILE A 9 -31.02 -8.52 23.50
CA ILE A 9 -31.39 -7.15 23.10
C ILE A 9 -32.83 -6.77 23.49
N SER A 10 -33.02 -6.30 24.72
CA SER A 10 -34.26 -5.62 25.09
C SER A 10 -34.35 -4.30 24.32
N TYR A 11 -35.03 -4.36 23.18
CA TYR A 11 -35.56 -3.23 22.42
C TYR A 11 -36.57 -2.47 23.30
N TYR A 12 -36.16 -1.33 23.84
CA TYR A 12 -37.09 -0.27 24.26
C TYR A 12 -36.67 1.02 23.57
N GLY A 13 -37.63 1.68 22.92
CA GLY A 13 -37.48 2.83 22.05
C GLY A 13 -36.98 4.12 22.72
N GLY A 14 -35.76 4.09 23.25
CA GLY A 14 -35.01 5.27 23.68
C GLY A 14 -34.09 5.76 22.57
N LYS A 15 -34.04 7.06 22.34
CA LYS A 15 -33.00 7.70 21.52
C LYS A 15 -31.62 7.22 22.01
N PHE A 16 -30.85 6.56 21.16
CA PHE A 16 -29.45 6.18 21.46
C PHE A 16 -28.63 7.45 21.78
N THR A 17 -28.42 7.71 23.07
CA THR A 17 -27.51 8.74 23.58
C THR A 17 -26.34 8.06 24.26
N MET A 18 -25.13 8.32 23.75
CA MET A 18 -23.87 7.80 24.27
C MET A 18 -23.71 8.13 25.77
N GLN A 19 -23.39 7.13 26.60
CA GLN A 19 -23.18 7.26 28.04
C GLN A 19 -22.18 8.37 28.42
N SER A 20 -22.44 9.05 29.53
CA SER A 20 -21.71 10.26 29.98
C SER A 20 -20.21 10.04 30.18
N VAL A 21 -19.79 8.85 30.61
CA VAL A 21 -18.39 8.50 30.85
C VAL A 21 -17.61 8.38 29.54
N VAL A 22 -18.12 7.65 28.56
CA VAL A 22 -17.49 7.52 27.23
C VAL A 22 -17.47 8.87 26.51
N LEU A 23 -18.55 9.66 26.67
CA LEU A 23 -18.62 11.01 26.14
C LEU A 23 -17.54 11.95 26.71
N ARG A 24 -17.09 11.73 27.95
CA ARG A 24 -16.02 12.52 28.59
C ARG A 24 -14.68 12.37 27.85
N TYR A 25 -14.37 11.16 27.40
CA TYR A 25 -13.14 10.86 26.68
C TYR A 25 -13.16 11.34 25.23
N TYR A 26 -14.27 11.12 24.52
CA TYR A 26 -14.43 11.52 23.11
C TYR A 26 -15.05 12.92 22.95
N ARG A 27 -15.09 13.74 24.00
CA ARG A 27 -15.73 15.07 23.99
C ARG A 27 -15.17 15.98 22.90
N ILE A 28 -13.86 15.97 22.70
CA ILE A 28 -13.20 16.83 21.70
C ILE A 28 -13.55 16.37 20.28
N ASN A 29 -13.52 15.07 20.00
CA ASN A 29 -14.00 14.51 18.72
C ASN A 29 -15.45 14.91 18.47
N LYS A 30 -16.31 14.79 19.48
CA LYS A 30 -17.70 15.22 19.36
C LYS A 30 -17.81 16.69 19.01
N ILE A 31 -17.00 17.57 19.60
CA ILE A 31 -17.00 19.01 19.28
C ILE A 31 -16.63 19.23 17.81
N PHE A 32 -15.48 18.71 17.36
CA PHE A 32 -15.04 18.86 15.97
C PHE A 32 -16.04 18.27 14.97
N MET A 33 -16.53 17.04 15.21
CA MET A 33 -17.51 16.40 14.34
C MET A 33 -18.86 17.14 14.33
N SER A 34 -19.26 17.75 15.44
CA SER A 34 -20.52 18.51 15.52
C SER A 34 -20.43 19.85 14.79
N GLN A 35 -19.26 20.50 14.82
CA GLN A 35 -18.97 21.75 14.10
C GLN A 35 -19.05 21.57 12.59
N ILE A 36 -18.61 20.41 12.06
CA ILE A 36 -18.75 20.08 10.62
C ILE A 36 -20.09 19.43 10.29
N GLY A 37 -20.88 19.06 11.30
CA GLY A 37 -22.19 18.43 11.13
C GLY A 37 -22.13 16.95 10.74
N ILE A 38 -21.03 16.27 11.05
CA ILE A 38 -20.84 14.83 10.80
C ILE A 38 -20.94 13.98 12.07
N TRP A 39 -21.27 14.58 13.22
CA TRP A 39 -21.49 13.81 14.44
C TRP A 39 -22.66 12.82 14.26
N PRO A 40 -22.46 11.51 14.47
CA PRO A 40 -23.45 10.50 14.09
C PRO A 40 -24.80 10.63 14.79
N TYR A 41 -24.82 11.17 16.01
CA TYR A 41 -26.01 11.32 16.86
C TYR A 41 -26.64 12.72 16.76
N GLN A 42 -26.16 13.58 15.87
CA GLN A 42 -26.74 14.91 15.63
C GLN A 42 -28.03 14.83 14.80
N SER A 43 -28.91 15.83 14.93
CA SER A 43 -30.18 15.92 14.20
C SER A 43 -29.95 15.85 12.68
N ARG A 44 -30.84 15.15 11.97
CA ARG A 44 -30.75 14.96 10.51
C ARG A 44 -30.64 16.30 9.75
N THR A 45 -31.36 17.33 10.20
CA THR A 45 -31.33 18.68 9.61
C THR A 45 -29.92 19.29 9.67
N LYS A 46 -29.33 19.39 10.86
CA LYS A 46 -27.95 19.88 11.05
C LYS A 46 -26.91 19.05 10.28
N ARG A 47 -27.12 17.74 10.16
CA ARG A 47 -26.22 16.83 9.43
C ARG A 47 -26.24 16.99 7.90
N ILE A 48 -27.24 17.67 7.38
CA ILE A 48 -27.33 18.02 5.95
C ILE A 48 -26.90 19.48 5.79
N LEU A 49 -27.51 20.38 6.56
CA LEU A 49 -27.31 21.81 6.42
C LEU A 49 -25.84 22.23 6.62
N ILE A 50 -25.19 21.79 7.71
CA ILE A 50 -23.83 22.25 8.05
C ILE A 50 -22.79 21.78 7.01
N PRO A 51 -22.68 20.48 6.65
CA PRO A 51 -21.77 20.07 5.59
C PRO A 51 -22.08 20.73 4.25
N SER A 52 -23.36 20.87 3.88
CA SER A 52 -23.76 21.53 2.63
C SER A 52 -23.33 22.99 2.57
N THR A 53 -23.46 23.73 3.68
CA THR A 53 -22.98 25.13 3.75
C THR A 53 -21.46 25.22 3.65
N ILE A 54 -20.73 24.31 4.30
CA ILE A 54 -19.26 24.29 4.24
C ILE A 54 -18.79 23.97 2.81
N VAL A 55 -19.40 22.96 2.18
CA VAL A 55 -19.08 22.58 0.80
C VAL A 55 -19.38 23.72 -0.17
N LEU A 56 -20.48 24.46 0.01
CA LEU A 56 -20.82 25.60 -0.85
C LEU A 56 -19.74 26.70 -0.78
N ILE A 57 -19.29 27.07 0.42
CA ILE A 57 -18.25 28.09 0.63
C ILE A 57 -16.88 27.60 0.12
N SER A 58 -16.57 26.31 0.28
CA SER A 58 -15.31 25.76 -0.25
C SER A 58 -15.32 25.64 -1.78
N ILE A 59 -16.47 25.34 -2.39
CA ILE A 59 -16.62 25.26 -3.85
C ILE A 59 -16.49 26.65 -4.49
N SER A 60 -17.02 27.71 -3.88
CA SER A 60 -16.87 29.07 -4.42
C SER A 60 -15.41 29.48 -4.52
N VAL A 61 -14.57 29.14 -3.53
CA VAL A 61 -13.12 29.35 -3.61
C VAL A 61 -12.48 28.45 -4.66
N LEU A 62 -12.84 27.18 -4.73
CA LEU A 62 -12.28 26.25 -5.72
C LEU A 62 -12.54 26.73 -7.16
N ILE A 63 -13.73 27.25 -7.45
CA ILE A 63 -14.06 27.80 -8.77
C ILE A 63 -13.17 29.01 -9.07
N ALA A 64 -13.01 29.93 -8.11
CA ALA A 64 -12.16 31.11 -8.28
C ALA A 64 -10.67 30.76 -8.45
N GLU A 65 -10.19 29.71 -7.78
CA GLU A 65 -8.83 29.18 -7.96
C GLU A 65 -8.64 28.56 -9.35
N ILE A 66 -9.61 27.78 -9.82
CA ILE A 66 -9.55 27.18 -11.17
C ILE A 66 -9.55 28.27 -12.23
N ILE A 67 -10.40 29.30 -12.10
CA ILE A 67 -10.41 30.46 -13.01
C ILE A 67 -9.06 31.18 -12.96
N CYS A 68 -8.53 31.46 -11.76
CA CYS A 68 -7.22 32.09 -11.60
C CYS A 68 -6.12 31.26 -12.27
N MET A 69 -6.12 29.95 -12.06
CA MET A 69 -5.15 29.04 -12.68
C MET A 69 -5.17 29.15 -14.21
N PHE A 70 -6.35 29.24 -14.84
CA PHE A 70 -6.48 29.41 -16.28
C PHE A 70 -6.04 30.81 -16.77
N ASP A 71 -6.35 31.87 -16.01
CA ASP A 71 -6.04 33.25 -16.40
C ASP A 71 -4.55 33.58 -16.21
N THR A 72 -3.98 33.20 -15.07
CA THR A 72 -2.57 33.47 -14.72
C THR A 72 -1.67 32.33 -15.16
N TRP A 73 -2.11 31.54 -16.13
CA TRP A 73 -1.39 30.37 -16.63
C TRP A 73 0.03 30.71 -17.12
N GLY A 74 0.23 31.92 -17.67
CA GLY A 74 1.56 32.41 -18.05
C GLY A 74 2.47 32.76 -16.87
N ASN A 75 1.94 32.96 -15.66
CA ASN A 75 2.71 33.17 -14.44
C ASN A 75 2.82 31.87 -13.64
N VAL A 76 3.85 31.12 -14.00
CA VAL A 76 4.51 30.02 -13.31
C VAL A 76 4.28 29.97 -11.79
N ASN A 77 4.66 31.00 -11.04
CA ASN A 77 4.65 30.94 -9.57
C ASN A 77 3.22 30.96 -9.01
N ILE A 78 2.34 31.74 -9.65
CA ILE A 78 0.93 31.81 -9.27
C ILE A 78 0.20 30.52 -9.65
N ALA A 79 0.46 29.98 -10.84
CA ALA A 79 -0.18 28.76 -11.31
C ALA A 79 0.13 27.55 -10.40
N VAL A 80 1.38 27.39 -9.96
CA VAL A 80 1.75 26.31 -9.03
C VAL A 80 1.11 26.49 -7.66
N GLU A 81 0.98 27.73 -7.19
CA GLU A 81 0.32 28.01 -5.90
C GLU A 81 -1.15 27.58 -5.95
N CYS A 82 -1.86 27.91 -7.04
CA CYS A 82 -3.23 27.47 -7.29
C CYS A 82 -3.36 25.94 -7.42
N MET A 83 -2.35 25.27 -8.00
CA MET A 83 -2.36 23.80 -8.10
C MET A 83 -2.23 23.13 -6.72
N ILE A 84 -1.33 23.64 -5.88
CA ILE A 84 -1.14 23.13 -4.52
C ILE A 84 -2.43 23.30 -3.70
N SER A 85 -3.06 24.48 -3.74
CA SER A 85 -4.33 24.73 -3.03
C SER A 85 -5.45 23.82 -3.55
N THR A 86 -5.57 23.67 -4.87
CA THR A 86 -6.58 22.81 -5.51
C THR A 86 -6.45 21.35 -5.06
N ILE A 87 -5.22 20.81 -5.01
CA ILE A 87 -4.96 19.43 -4.55
C ILE A 87 -5.41 19.25 -3.09
N ILE A 88 -5.12 20.22 -2.22
CA ILE A 88 -5.50 20.18 -0.80
C ILE A 88 -7.03 20.20 -0.66
N ILE A 89 -7.72 21.06 -1.41
CA ILE A 89 -9.19 21.16 -1.38
C ILE A 89 -9.85 19.87 -1.86
N ILE A 90 -9.37 19.28 -2.96
CA ILE A 90 -9.89 18.00 -3.49
C ILE A 90 -9.69 16.86 -2.47
N GLY A 91 -8.51 16.79 -1.85
CA GLY A 91 -8.23 15.81 -0.78
C GLY A 91 -9.18 15.98 0.42
N CYS A 92 -9.44 17.23 0.82
CA CYS A 92 -10.37 17.57 1.88
C CYS A 92 -11.82 17.15 1.57
N PHE A 93 -12.30 17.42 0.35
CA PHE A 93 -13.63 16.98 -0.08
C PHE A 93 -13.76 15.46 -0.13
N THR A 94 -12.71 14.76 -0.58
CA THR A 94 -12.69 13.30 -0.59
C THR A 94 -12.85 12.72 0.82
N LYS A 95 -12.15 13.29 1.81
CA LYS A 95 -12.27 12.93 3.23
C LYS A 95 -13.67 13.18 3.77
N LEU A 96 -14.22 14.37 3.52
CA LEU A 96 -15.57 14.73 3.97
C LEU A 96 -16.63 13.79 3.37
N PHE A 97 -16.56 13.56 2.06
CA PHE A 97 -17.50 12.69 1.35
C PHE A 97 -17.41 11.24 1.83
N ASN A 98 -16.21 10.74 2.13
CA ASN A 98 -16.04 9.40 2.72
C ASN A 98 -16.81 9.28 4.04
N LEU A 99 -16.67 10.26 4.94
CA LEU A 99 -17.37 10.25 6.23
C LEU A 99 -18.90 10.33 6.06
N ILE A 100 -19.38 11.11 5.10
CA ILE A 100 -20.81 11.21 4.78
C ILE A 100 -21.35 9.86 4.27
N LEU A 101 -20.67 9.25 3.29
CA LEU A 101 -21.08 7.95 2.73
C LEU A 101 -21.05 6.82 3.75
N ASN A 102 -20.06 6.82 4.65
CA ASN A 102 -19.85 5.78 5.65
C ASN A 102 -20.48 6.10 7.01
N ILE A 103 -21.34 7.12 7.11
CA ILE A 103 -21.87 7.60 8.39
C ILE A 103 -22.61 6.53 9.22
N LYS A 104 -23.26 5.55 8.57
CA LYS A 104 -23.88 4.41 9.25
C LYS A 104 -22.83 3.54 9.96
N LYS A 105 -21.68 3.31 9.31
CA LYS A 105 -20.56 2.57 9.90
C LYS A 105 -19.90 3.37 11.02
N THR A 106 -19.73 4.69 10.85
CA THR A 106 -19.24 5.60 11.88
C THR A 106 -20.12 5.55 13.13
N ARG A 107 -21.45 5.59 12.96
CA ARG A 107 -22.39 5.41 14.07
C ARG A 107 -22.22 4.06 14.76
N HIS A 108 -22.11 3.00 13.97
CA HIS A 108 -21.91 1.65 14.50
C HIS A 108 -20.59 1.54 15.28
N LEU A 109 -19.50 2.15 14.81
CA LEU A 109 -18.23 2.20 15.52
C LEU A 109 -18.35 2.88 16.87
N PHE A 110 -19.01 4.05 16.97
CA PHE A 110 -19.22 4.69 18.27
C PHE A 110 -20.12 3.87 19.20
N SER A 111 -21.17 3.21 18.70
CA SER A 111 -21.96 2.29 19.53
C SER A 111 -21.15 1.09 20.01
N LEU A 112 -20.19 0.63 19.20
CA LEU A 112 -19.31 -0.46 19.55
C LEU A 112 -18.28 -0.02 20.61
N ILE A 113 -17.74 1.19 20.50
CA ILE A 113 -16.89 1.80 21.53
C ILE A 113 -17.63 1.81 22.86
N GLU A 114 -18.87 2.32 22.87
CA GLU A 114 -19.71 2.36 24.06
C GLU A 114 -19.98 0.96 24.63
N TYR A 115 -20.31 0.00 23.77
CA TYR A 115 -20.48 -1.39 24.17
C TYR A 115 -19.21 -1.97 24.80
N HIS A 116 -18.02 -1.70 24.25
CA HIS A 116 -16.76 -2.18 24.82
C HIS A 116 -16.58 -1.64 26.25
N TRP A 117 -16.78 -0.34 26.47
CA TRP A 117 -16.70 0.25 27.81
C TRP A 117 -17.68 -0.35 28.83
N GLN A 118 -18.76 -1.01 28.38
CA GLN A 118 -19.69 -1.73 29.25
C GLN A 118 -19.30 -3.18 29.49
N VAL A 119 -18.64 -3.83 28.53
CA VAL A 119 -18.23 -5.24 28.61
C VAL A 119 -17.02 -5.42 29.51
N PHE A 120 -16.07 -4.48 29.45
CA PHE A 120 -14.87 -4.52 30.27
C PHE A 120 -15.19 -4.06 31.70
N THR A 121 -15.20 -5.02 32.63
CA THR A 121 -15.51 -4.79 34.05
C THR A 121 -14.30 -4.98 34.97
N ASN A 122 -13.22 -5.61 34.49
CA ASN A 122 -11.98 -5.75 35.24
C ASN A 122 -11.28 -4.40 35.40
N SER A 123 -10.76 -4.12 36.61
CA SER A 123 -10.07 -2.87 36.90
C SER A 123 -8.82 -2.65 36.04
N THR A 124 -8.04 -3.71 35.78
CA THR A 124 -6.85 -3.65 34.92
C THR A 124 -7.19 -3.33 33.47
N ASP A 125 -8.25 -3.92 32.93
CA ASP A 125 -8.63 -3.71 31.52
C ASP A 125 -9.17 -2.29 31.31
N ILE A 126 -9.93 -1.79 32.30
CA ILE A 126 -10.40 -0.40 32.33
C ILE A 126 -9.23 0.57 32.44
N GLU A 127 -8.24 0.31 33.29
CA GLU A 127 -7.04 1.13 33.44
C GLU A 127 -6.26 1.22 32.13
N ILE A 128 -6.01 0.08 31.46
CA ILE A 128 -5.40 0.04 30.13
C ILE A 128 -6.21 0.86 29.13
N MET A 129 -7.53 0.67 29.07
CA MET A 129 -8.39 1.44 28.16
C MET A 129 -8.34 2.95 28.44
N GLN A 130 -8.27 3.34 29.70
CA GLN A 130 -8.12 4.74 30.10
C GLN A 130 -6.75 5.31 29.68
N ASP A 131 -5.67 4.56 29.82
CA ASP A 131 -4.32 5.00 29.41
C ASP A 131 -4.24 5.28 27.92
N TYR A 132 -4.73 4.36 27.08
CA TYR A 132 -4.71 4.55 25.62
C TYR A 132 -5.63 5.69 25.19
N VAL A 133 -6.82 5.81 25.77
CA VAL A 133 -7.75 6.87 25.40
C VAL A 133 -7.28 8.25 25.90
N THR A 134 -6.62 8.33 27.05
CA THR A 134 -5.99 9.58 27.52
C THR A 134 -4.77 9.94 26.68
N PHE A 135 -3.96 8.96 26.29
CA PHE A 135 -2.85 9.15 25.34
C PHE A 135 -3.36 9.65 23.99
N GLY A 136 -4.33 8.96 23.38
CA GLY A 136 -4.94 9.36 22.12
C GLY A 136 -5.56 10.75 22.17
N ARG A 137 -6.16 11.12 23.31
CA ARG A 137 -6.64 12.49 23.55
C ARG A 137 -5.51 13.52 23.59
N LYS A 138 -4.37 13.22 24.21
CA LYS A 138 -3.19 14.11 24.21
C LYS A 138 -2.64 14.30 22.79
N VAL A 139 -2.50 13.21 22.02
CA VAL A 139 -2.05 13.25 20.61
C VAL A 139 -3.00 14.08 19.76
N LEU A 140 -4.31 13.88 19.91
CA LEU A 140 -5.35 14.64 19.24
C LEU A 140 -5.25 16.15 19.54
N ILE A 141 -5.10 16.51 20.82
CA ILE A 141 -4.98 17.92 21.24
C ILE A 141 -3.71 18.53 20.65
N LEU A 142 -2.57 17.86 20.78
CA LEU A 142 -1.29 18.33 20.25
C LEU A 142 -1.37 18.55 18.73
N TYR A 143 -1.92 17.58 18.00
CA TYR A 143 -2.13 17.67 16.56
C TYR A 143 -3.06 18.84 16.18
N SER A 144 -4.15 19.04 16.93
CA SER A 144 -5.09 20.13 16.66
C SER A 144 -4.45 21.49 16.94
N ILE A 145 -3.73 21.65 18.06
CA ILE A 145 -3.00 22.87 18.39
C ILE A 145 -2.02 23.18 17.27
N TYR A 146 -1.21 22.20 16.89
CA TYR A 146 -0.24 22.33 15.81
C TYR A 146 -0.87 22.85 14.51
N ILE A 147 -1.93 22.19 14.01
CA ILE A 147 -2.59 22.59 12.76
C ILE A 147 -3.20 23.99 12.87
N TYR A 148 -3.86 24.33 13.97
CA TYR A 148 -4.44 25.67 14.16
C TYR A 148 -3.37 26.75 14.36
N THR A 149 -2.23 26.44 14.98
CA THR A 149 -1.09 27.38 15.08
C THR A 149 -0.48 27.64 13.70
N SER A 150 -0.29 26.60 12.87
CA SER A 150 0.19 26.76 11.50
C SER A 150 -0.79 27.55 10.64
N LEU A 151 -2.10 27.33 10.81
CA LEU A 151 -3.14 28.14 10.17
C LEU A 151 -3.06 29.60 10.62
N ALA A 152 -2.94 29.88 11.92
CA ALA A 152 -2.84 31.24 12.42
C ALA A 152 -1.62 31.97 11.86
N LEU A 153 -0.46 31.31 11.81
CA LEU A 153 0.76 31.86 11.18
C LEU A 153 0.56 32.14 9.70
N PHE A 154 -0.09 31.23 8.96
CA PHE A 154 -0.40 31.43 7.55
C PHE A 154 -1.32 32.64 7.34
N MET A 155 -2.33 32.80 8.19
CA MET A 155 -3.32 33.89 8.11
C MET A 155 -2.73 35.28 8.39
N ILE A 156 -1.58 35.37 9.05
CA ILE A 156 -0.86 36.65 9.28
C ILE A 156 -0.22 37.18 7.98
N ILE A 157 0.08 36.33 7.00
CA ILE A 157 0.84 36.71 5.80
C ILE A 157 0.19 37.88 5.03
N PRO A 158 -1.12 37.89 4.72
CA PRO A 158 -1.76 39.03 4.04
C PRO A 158 -1.79 40.31 4.87
N MET A 159 -1.69 40.20 6.20
CA MET A 159 -1.65 41.36 7.10
C MET A 159 -0.24 41.94 7.22
N SER A 160 0.81 41.19 6.81
CA SER A 160 2.20 41.62 6.92
C SER A 160 2.47 42.96 6.23
N PRO A 161 1.97 43.25 5.00
CA PRO A 161 2.26 44.52 4.34
C PRO A 161 1.61 45.70 5.07
N GLN A 162 0.40 45.52 5.62
CA GLN A 162 -0.34 46.57 6.34
C GLN A 162 0.30 46.87 7.70
N ILE A 163 0.73 45.85 8.43
CA ILE A 163 1.46 46.01 9.69
C ILE A 163 2.79 46.73 9.41
N MET A 164 3.50 46.34 8.35
CA MET A 164 4.76 46.96 7.98
C MET A 164 4.59 48.40 7.50
N ASP A 165 3.48 48.76 6.86
CA ASP A 165 3.19 50.15 6.47
C ASP A 165 2.95 51.05 7.70
N ILE A 166 2.50 50.49 8.82
CA ILE A 166 2.38 51.21 10.10
C ILE A 166 3.73 51.31 10.81
N VAL A 167 4.48 50.20 10.88
CA VAL A 167 5.74 50.12 11.65
C VAL A 167 6.92 50.79 10.93
N MET A 168 6.99 50.63 9.60
CA MET A 168 8.06 51.17 8.76
C MET A 168 7.49 51.62 7.41
N PRO A 169 6.87 52.83 7.36
CA PRO A 169 6.19 53.34 6.18
C PRO A 169 7.18 53.60 5.04
N LEU A 170 6.78 53.26 3.82
CA LEU A 170 7.49 53.58 2.57
C LEU A 170 6.76 54.73 1.85
N ASN A 171 7.43 55.41 0.92
CA ASN A 171 6.82 56.47 0.09
C ASN A 171 5.58 55.98 -0.68
N ASN A 172 5.53 54.69 -1.02
CA ASN A 172 4.38 54.04 -1.62
C ASN A 172 3.92 52.88 -0.72
N THR A 173 2.60 52.67 -0.63
CA THR A 173 2.02 51.53 0.10
C THR A 173 2.46 50.20 -0.51
N ARG A 174 2.79 49.22 0.34
CA ARG A 174 3.20 47.89 -0.13
C ARG A 174 2.05 47.19 -0.88
N PRO A 175 2.33 46.36 -1.89
CA PRO A 175 1.29 45.64 -2.61
C PRO A 175 0.55 44.69 -1.67
N ARG A 176 -0.78 44.71 -1.75
CA ARG A 176 -1.64 43.86 -0.92
C ARG A 176 -1.52 42.41 -1.38
N LYS A 177 -1.25 41.50 -0.44
CA LYS A 177 -1.13 40.06 -0.70
C LYS A 177 -2.43 39.33 -0.38
N LEU A 178 -2.69 38.24 -1.09
CA LEU A 178 -3.78 37.31 -0.78
C LEU A 178 -3.23 36.04 -0.12
N LEU A 179 -4.09 35.31 0.60
CA LEU A 179 -3.72 34.06 1.24
C LEU A 179 -3.49 32.93 0.22
N ILE A 180 -4.33 32.93 -0.81
CA ILE A 180 -4.28 32.09 -2.01
C ILE A 180 -4.62 33.01 -3.17
N GLU A 181 -3.92 32.85 -4.29
CA GLU A 181 -4.24 33.58 -5.51
C GLU A 181 -5.56 33.06 -6.11
N VAL A 182 -6.53 33.97 -6.22
CA VAL A 182 -7.91 33.68 -6.63
C VAL A 182 -8.43 34.78 -7.53
N GLU A 183 -9.28 34.41 -8.51
CA GLU A 183 -9.81 35.35 -9.49
C GLU A 183 -11.34 35.30 -9.50
N TYR A 184 -11.98 36.41 -9.08
CA TYR A 184 -13.43 36.54 -8.97
C TYR A 184 -14.05 37.39 -10.09
N ARG A 185 -13.26 37.84 -11.09
CA ARG A 185 -13.71 38.74 -12.17
C ARG A 185 -14.27 40.07 -11.67
N VAL A 186 -13.81 40.50 -10.50
CA VAL A 186 -14.14 41.78 -9.87
C VAL A 186 -12.85 42.52 -9.57
N ASP A 187 -12.92 43.85 -9.54
CA ASP A 187 -11.77 44.70 -9.23
C ASP A 187 -11.14 44.31 -7.87
N ARG A 188 -9.90 43.81 -7.94
CA ARG A 188 -9.14 43.30 -6.78
C ARG A 188 -8.84 44.39 -5.76
N GLU A 189 -8.60 45.64 -6.19
CA GLU A 189 -8.24 46.72 -5.28
C GLU A 189 -9.45 47.23 -4.50
N LYS A 190 -10.59 47.35 -5.19
CA LYS A 190 -11.87 47.77 -4.60
C LYS A 190 -12.46 46.72 -3.65
N TYR A 191 -12.40 45.44 -4.00
CA TYR A 191 -13.02 44.34 -3.24
C TYR A 191 -12.03 43.50 -2.42
N TYR A 192 -10.83 44.03 -2.15
CA TYR A 192 -9.79 43.31 -1.42
C TYR A 192 -10.26 42.68 -0.09
N TYR A 193 -10.86 43.48 0.81
CA TYR A 193 -11.27 43.00 2.13
C TYR A 193 -12.39 41.94 2.08
N PRO A 194 -13.45 42.09 1.26
CA PRO A 194 -14.42 41.01 1.04
C PRO A 194 -13.80 39.71 0.51
N ILE A 195 -12.89 39.79 -0.47
CA ILE A 195 -12.21 38.62 -1.03
C ILE A 195 -11.37 37.94 0.05
N LEU A 196 -10.57 38.72 0.79
CA LEU A 196 -9.74 38.21 1.87
C LEU A 196 -10.58 37.55 2.97
N PHE A 197 -11.68 38.18 3.37
CA PHE A 197 -12.60 37.64 4.38
C PHE A 197 -13.21 36.30 3.92
N HIS A 198 -13.66 36.23 2.67
CA HIS A 198 -14.19 34.98 2.10
C HIS A 198 -13.11 33.87 2.09
N SER A 199 -11.90 34.18 1.64
CA SER A 199 -10.76 33.23 1.65
C SER A 199 -10.41 32.78 3.07
N TYR A 200 -10.41 33.69 4.04
CA TYR A 200 -10.17 33.37 5.46
C TYR A 200 -11.20 32.39 6.00
N VAL A 201 -12.48 32.66 5.78
CA VAL A 201 -13.56 31.77 6.21
C VAL A 201 -13.43 30.39 5.55
N ALA A 202 -13.22 30.35 4.23
CA ALA A 202 -13.10 29.08 3.50
C ALA A 202 -11.94 28.22 4.01
N ILE A 203 -10.77 28.81 4.26
CA ILE A 203 -9.56 28.09 4.65
C ILE A 203 -9.66 27.58 6.09
N VAL A 204 -10.24 28.37 7.00
CA VAL A 204 -10.56 27.91 8.35
C VAL A 204 -11.51 26.70 8.29
N LEU A 205 -12.52 26.71 7.42
CA LEU A 205 -13.44 25.59 7.25
C LEU A 205 -12.76 24.35 6.65
N ILE A 206 -11.91 24.51 5.63
CA ILE A 206 -11.14 23.43 5.00
C ILE A 206 -10.22 22.76 6.03
N ILE A 207 -9.46 23.55 6.79
CA ILE A 207 -8.57 23.04 7.84
C ILE A 207 -9.36 22.36 8.95
N SER A 208 -10.52 22.91 9.33
CA SER A 208 -11.40 22.29 10.33
C SER A 208 -11.85 20.89 9.90
N ILE A 209 -12.20 20.70 8.61
CA ILE A 209 -12.52 19.37 8.07
C ILE A 209 -11.35 18.40 8.23
N ILE A 210 -10.14 18.82 7.85
CA ILE A 210 -8.93 18.00 7.95
C ILE A 210 -8.71 17.57 9.40
N VAL A 211 -8.70 18.53 10.34
CA VAL A 211 -8.54 18.26 11.77
C VAL A 211 -9.60 17.28 12.24
N CYS A 212 -10.87 17.48 11.91
CA CYS A 212 -11.92 16.60 12.36
C CYS A 212 -11.81 15.16 11.84
N VAL A 213 -11.50 14.98 10.55
CA VAL A 213 -11.37 13.64 9.96
C VAL A 213 -10.19 12.90 10.60
N ASP A 214 -9.04 13.58 10.69
CA ASP A 214 -7.78 12.99 11.12
C ASP A 214 -7.80 12.67 12.63
N THR A 215 -8.40 13.55 13.44
CA THR A 215 -8.59 13.30 14.87
C THR A 215 -9.59 12.18 15.16
N THR A 216 -10.65 12.06 14.35
CA THR A 216 -11.59 10.93 14.43
C THR A 216 -10.88 9.61 14.10
N TYR A 217 -10.02 9.60 13.09
CA TYR A 217 -9.19 8.44 12.74
C TYR A 217 -8.26 8.03 13.89
N ILE A 218 -7.47 8.97 14.42
CA ILE A 218 -6.56 8.73 15.56
C ILE A 218 -7.34 8.10 16.73
N SER A 219 -8.50 8.67 17.05
CA SER A 219 -9.32 8.22 18.19
C SER A 219 -9.84 6.80 18.04
N TYR A 220 -10.18 6.39 16.81
CA TYR A 220 -10.56 5.01 16.57
C TYR A 220 -9.38 4.06 16.62
N VAL A 221 -8.23 4.45 16.05
CA VAL A 221 -7.02 3.63 16.08
C VAL A 221 -6.57 3.38 17.51
N GLU A 222 -6.51 4.42 18.34
CA GLU A 222 -6.13 4.31 19.75
C GLU A 222 -7.14 3.48 20.55
N HIS A 223 -8.45 3.61 20.27
CA HIS A 223 -9.43 2.68 20.85
C HIS A 223 -9.17 1.24 20.41
N GLY A 224 -8.85 1.02 19.14
CA GLY A 224 -8.44 -0.29 18.61
C GLY A 224 -7.21 -0.85 19.34
N CYS A 225 -6.16 -0.05 19.49
CA CYS A 225 -4.95 -0.39 20.24
C CYS A 225 -5.29 -0.75 21.70
N SER A 226 -6.17 0.02 22.35
CA SER A 226 -6.61 -0.26 23.71
C SER A 226 -7.31 -1.63 23.84
N LEU A 227 -8.09 -2.03 22.84
CA LEU A 227 -8.74 -3.34 22.80
C LEU A 227 -7.74 -4.47 22.52
N PHE A 228 -6.72 -4.22 21.70
CA PHE A 228 -5.64 -5.20 21.52
C PHE A 228 -4.80 -5.35 22.79
N ALA A 229 -4.55 -4.26 23.51
CA ALA A 229 -3.87 -4.31 24.79
C ALA A 229 -4.73 -4.97 25.90
N ALA A 230 -6.05 -4.75 25.90
CA ALA A 230 -6.95 -5.25 26.94
C ALA A 230 -7.53 -6.66 26.68
N ILE A 231 -7.90 -7.02 25.44
CA ILE A 231 -8.47 -8.35 25.07
C ILE A 231 -7.52 -9.17 24.19
N GLY A 232 -6.65 -8.52 23.42
CA GLY A 232 -5.99 -9.18 22.31
C GLY A 232 -6.85 -9.33 21.03
N TYR A 233 -7.92 -8.55 20.85
CA TYR A 233 -8.68 -8.46 19.58
C TYR A 233 -9.56 -7.17 19.56
N VAL A 234 -9.76 -6.42 18.46
CA VAL A 234 -10.61 -6.69 17.25
C VAL A 234 -10.26 -5.74 16.09
N CYS A 235 -10.37 -6.22 14.84
CA CYS A 235 -10.19 -5.50 13.57
C CYS A 235 -11.53 -5.06 12.91
N ILE A 236 -11.85 -3.75 12.92
CA ILE A 236 -12.83 -3.07 12.02
C ILE A 236 -12.41 -1.60 11.75
N LEU A 237 -11.13 -1.37 11.42
CA LEU A 237 -10.63 -0.01 11.11
C LEU A 237 -10.10 0.13 9.67
N GLU A 238 -9.57 -0.96 9.13
CA GLU A 238 -8.90 -1.05 7.83
C GLU A 238 -9.85 -0.93 6.61
N SER A 239 -11.17 -0.83 6.78
CA SER A 239 -12.10 -0.70 5.62
C SER A 239 -12.72 0.69 5.46
N SER A 240 -12.66 1.53 6.50
CA SER A 240 -13.35 2.84 6.51
C SER A 240 -12.45 3.96 6.01
N PHE A 241 -11.17 3.96 6.41
CA PHE A 241 -10.27 5.11 6.18
C PHE A 241 -9.22 4.88 5.09
N THR A 242 -8.95 3.64 4.73
CA THR A 242 -7.80 3.23 3.91
C THR A 242 -7.74 3.86 2.52
N LEU A 243 -8.89 3.97 1.84
CA LEU A 243 -8.96 4.65 0.54
C LEU A 243 -8.71 6.16 0.69
N SER A 244 -9.26 6.77 1.74
CA SER A 244 -9.13 8.21 1.99
C SER A 244 -7.71 8.58 2.44
N THR A 245 -7.08 7.77 3.29
CA THR A 245 -5.71 7.98 3.76
C THR A 245 -4.70 7.68 2.65
N GLY A 246 -4.97 6.69 1.79
CA GLY A 246 -4.14 6.40 0.61
C GLY A 246 -4.15 7.52 -0.43
N ILE A 247 -5.32 8.06 -0.78
CA ILE A 247 -5.43 9.23 -1.67
C ILE A 247 -4.71 10.44 -1.06
N GLN A 248 -4.88 10.69 0.25
CA GLN A 248 -4.19 11.78 0.93
C GLN A 248 -2.67 11.63 0.92
N LEU A 249 -2.14 10.41 1.08
CA LEU A 249 -0.71 10.15 1.01
C LEU A 249 -0.12 10.58 -0.34
N LEU A 250 -0.82 10.21 -1.43
CA LEU A 250 -0.43 10.58 -2.79
C LEU A 250 -0.51 12.10 -3.01
N CYS A 251 -1.61 12.74 -2.57
CA CYS A 251 -1.76 14.19 -2.65
C CYS A 251 -0.67 14.93 -1.86
N ASN A 252 -0.30 14.45 -0.67
CA ASN A 252 0.76 15.05 0.14
C ASN A 252 2.13 14.91 -0.54
N ILE A 253 2.43 13.76 -1.17
CA ILE A 253 3.71 13.57 -1.89
C ILE A 253 3.79 14.52 -3.09
N VAL A 254 2.74 14.58 -3.92
CA VAL A 254 2.69 15.49 -5.06
C VAL A 254 2.77 16.95 -4.59
N GLY A 255 2.04 17.31 -3.53
CA GLY A 255 2.08 18.64 -2.93
C GLY A 255 3.48 19.02 -2.41
N MET A 256 4.18 18.10 -1.74
CA MET A 256 5.55 18.31 -1.28
C MET A 256 6.52 18.56 -2.44
N SER A 257 6.40 17.82 -3.53
CA SER A 257 7.21 18.04 -4.73
C SER A 257 6.95 19.43 -5.33
N LEU A 258 5.69 19.84 -5.45
CA LEU A 258 5.32 21.18 -5.97
C LEU A 258 5.76 22.31 -5.04
N ILE A 259 5.65 22.13 -3.72
CA ILE A 259 6.16 23.08 -2.72
C ILE A 259 7.69 23.18 -2.83
N GLY A 260 8.39 22.06 -3.03
CA GLY A 260 9.83 22.06 -3.30
C GLY A 260 10.19 22.92 -4.50
N VAL A 261 9.40 22.85 -5.58
CA VAL A 261 9.58 23.70 -6.77
C VAL A 261 9.34 25.18 -6.45
N GLN A 262 8.32 25.50 -5.64
CA GLN A 262 8.02 26.87 -5.18
C GLN A 262 9.14 27.48 -4.32
N VAL A 263 9.73 26.70 -3.41
CA VAL A 263 10.87 27.14 -2.57
C VAL A 263 12.03 27.59 -3.46
N ILE A 264 12.35 26.79 -4.48
CA ILE A 264 13.49 27.06 -5.36
C ILE A 264 13.22 28.27 -6.28
N ASN A 265 11.98 28.45 -6.74
CA ASN A 265 11.62 29.58 -7.62
C ASN A 265 11.62 30.94 -6.96
N ASN A 266 11.54 30.98 -5.63
CA ASN A 266 11.37 32.22 -4.88
C ASN A 266 12.53 32.43 -3.90
N LEU A 267 13.72 31.93 -4.23
CA LEU A 267 14.91 32.06 -3.38
C LEU A 267 15.34 33.52 -3.15
N ASP A 268 14.92 34.44 -4.03
CA ASP A 268 15.25 35.86 -3.91
C ASP A 268 14.44 36.57 -2.80
N SER A 269 13.36 35.96 -2.31
CA SER A 269 12.51 36.52 -1.26
C SER A 269 12.55 35.67 0.01
N ILE A 270 13.22 36.19 1.04
CA ILE A 270 13.31 35.56 2.37
C ILE A 270 11.91 35.22 2.93
N GLU A 271 10.92 36.08 2.69
CA GLU A 271 9.54 35.87 3.14
C GLU A 271 8.89 34.66 2.45
N ASN A 272 9.08 34.51 1.14
CA ASN A 272 8.56 33.37 0.37
C ASN A 272 9.29 32.08 0.74
N ILE A 273 10.60 32.13 0.97
CA ILE A 273 11.36 30.97 1.46
C ILE A 273 10.80 30.49 2.80
N ILE A 274 10.59 31.39 3.76
CA ILE A 274 10.02 31.05 5.07
C ILE A 274 8.62 30.45 4.89
N ARG A 275 7.76 31.05 4.06
CA ARG A 275 6.39 30.57 3.79
C ARG A 275 6.36 29.16 3.22
N TYR A 276 7.09 28.89 2.14
CA TYR A 276 7.06 27.58 1.49
C TYR A 276 7.81 26.51 2.29
N THR A 277 8.88 26.87 3.00
CA THR A 277 9.61 25.94 3.89
C THR A 277 8.77 25.55 5.10
N ALA A 278 8.08 26.50 5.74
CA ALA A 278 7.13 26.21 6.81
C ALA A 278 5.97 25.32 6.30
N SER A 279 5.49 25.57 5.08
CA SER A 279 4.44 24.76 4.45
C SER A 279 4.90 23.32 4.21
N CYS A 280 6.13 23.14 3.71
CA CYS A 280 6.78 21.84 3.48
C CYS A 280 6.97 21.04 4.78
N LEU A 281 7.51 21.67 5.82
CA LEU A 281 7.60 21.08 7.16
C LEU A 281 6.21 20.71 7.70
N ALA A 282 5.20 21.52 7.38
CA ALA A 282 3.86 21.28 7.88
C ALA A 282 3.16 20.07 7.25
N THR A 283 3.29 19.92 5.94
CA THR A 283 2.80 18.74 5.22
C THR A 283 3.60 17.48 5.58
N PHE A 284 4.90 17.59 5.86
CA PHE A 284 5.70 16.47 6.37
C PHE A 284 5.26 16.03 7.78
N PHE A 285 5.05 16.97 8.70
CA PHE A 285 4.57 16.65 10.04
C PHE A 285 3.16 16.05 10.02
N HIS A 286 2.27 16.60 9.17
CA HIS A 286 0.94 16.02 8.92
C HIS A 286 1.03 14.56 8.47
N LEU A 287 1.93 14.25 7.55
CA LEU A 287 2.18 12.90 7.07
C LEU A 287 2.64 11.95 8.19
N LEU A 288 3.58 12.41 9.03
CA LEU A 288 4.07 11.64 10.18
C LEU A 288 2.96 11.33 11.18
N CYS A 289 2.11 12.32 11.50
CA CYS A 289 0.98 12.13 12.41
C CYS A 289 -0.06 11.14 11.88
N MET A 290 -0.24 11.05 10.57
CA MET A 290 -1.20 10.13 9.96
C MET A 290 -0.69 8.69 9.86
N THR A 291 0.62 8.49 9.80
CA THR A 291 1.22 7.15 9.70
C THR A 291 1.49 6.50 11.06
N LEU A 292 1.78 7.30 12.09
CA LEU A 292 2.15 6.82 13.43
C LEU A 292 1.08 5.94 14.11
N PRO A 293 -0.22 6.31 14.16
CA PRO A 293 -1.25 5.45 14.76
C PRO A 293 -1.39 4.11 14.02
N GLY A 294 -1.30 4.14 12.69
CA GLY A 294 -1.37 2.93 11.85
C GLY A 294 -0.24 1.95 12.14
N GLN A 295 0.99 2.46 12.37
CA GLN A 295 2.13 1.65 12.78
C GLN A 295 1.90 1.00 14.16
N ARG A 296 1.45 1.78 15.15
CA ARG A 296 1.16 1.26 16.50
C ARG A 296 0.08 0.19 16.51
N LEU A 297 -0.95 0.34 15.67
CA LEU A 297 -1.99 -0.66 15.53
C LEU A 297 -1.42 -2.00 15.01
N MET A 298 -0.49 -1.95 14.07
CA MET A 298 0.20 -3.14 13.57
C MET A 298 1.07 -3.77 14.65
N ASP A 299 1.85 -2.98 15.39
CA ASP A 299 2.74 -3.47 16.43
C ASP A 299 1.95 -4.17 17.55
N HIS A 300 0.89 -3.54 18.06
CA HIS A 300 0.03 -4.14 19.07
C HIS A 300 -0.73 -5.38 18.59
N SER A 301 -1.09 -5.44 17.30
CA SER A 301 -1.72 -6.65 16.74
C SER A 301 -0.79 -7.87 16.76
N LEU A 302 0.53 -7.64 16.64
CA LEU A 302 1.54 -8.70 16.66
C LEU A 302 1.87 -9.16 18.10
N ASP A 303 1.82 -8.24 19.05
CA ASP A 303 2.14 -8.50 20.46
C ASP A 303 1.14 -9.42 21.17
N VAL A 304 -0.12 -9.44 20.74
CA VAL A 304 -1.13 -10.37 21.26
C VAL A 304 -0.67 -11.82 21.10
N PHE A 305 -0.16 -12.15 19.92
CA PHE A 305 0.31 -13.51 19.63
C PHE A 305 1.51 -13.87 20.52
N ASN A 306 2.49 -12.96 20.63
CA ASN A 306 3.67 -13.14 21.46
C ASN A 306 3.32 -13.31 22.95
N SER A 307 2.33 -12.54 23.44
CA SER A 307 1.88 -12.57 24.84
C SER A 307 1.17 -13.87 25.19
N VAL A 308 0.31 -14.39 24.30
CA VAL A 308 -0.33 -15.70 24.52
C VAL A 308 0.70 -16.83 24.51
N CYS A 309 1.72 -16.77 23.64
CA CYS A 309 2.80 -17.77 23.61
C CYS A 309 3.67 -17.78 24.88
N ARG A 310 3.84 -16.62 25.54
CA ARG A 310 4.57 -16.50 26.81
C ARG A 310 3.74 -16.86 28.05
N SER A 311 2.42 -16.97 27.91
CA SER A 311 1.54 -17.33 29.02
C SER A 311 1.70 -18.79 29.45
N HIS A 312 1.40 -19.10 30.71
CA HIS A 312 1.45 -20.47 31.25
C HIS A 312 0.22 -21.30 30.79
N TRP A 313 -0.10 -21.29 29.49
CA TRP A 313 -1.33 -21.84 28.92
C TRP A 313 -1.55 -23.33 29.23
N TYR A 314 -0.50 -24.07 29.58
CA TYR A 314 -0.54 -25.47 29.98
C TYR A 314 -1.22 -25.69 31.34
N THR A 315 -1.34 -24.67 32.20
CA THR A 315 -2.04 -24.77 33.50
C THR A 315 -3.54 -24.48 33.40
N PHE A 316 -4.02 -23.98 32.26
CA PHE A 316 -5.41 -23.57 32.11
C PHE A 316 -6.41 -24.74 32.04
N SER A 317 -7.66 -24.47 32.43
CA SER A 317 -8.76 -25.43 32.33
C SER A 317 -9.01 -25.86 30.87
N LEU A 318 -9.60 -27.03 30.65
CA LEU A 318 -9.89 -27.56 29.30
C LEU A 318 -10.84 -26.66 28.49
N LYS A 319 -11.78 -25.97 29.17
CA LYS A 319 -12.66 -24.97 28.53
C LYS A 319 -11.87 -23.72 28.14
N THR A 320 -11.00 -23.23 29.02
CA THR A 320 -10.12 -22.08 28.77
C THR A 320 -9.11 -22.38 27.66
N LYS A 321 -8.53 -23.58 27.61
CA LYS A 321 -7.65 -24.02 26.52
C LYS A 321 -8.37 -24.12 25.17
N LYS A 322 -9.64 -24.54 25.14
CA LYS A 322 -10.46 -24.52 23.91
C LYS A 322 -10.74 -23.09 23.44
N VAL A 323 -11.10 -22.19 24.35
CA VAL A 323 -11.27 -20.76 24.04
C VAL A 323 -9.94 -20.15 23.59
N LEU A 324 -8.84 -20.40 24.29
CA LEU A 324 -7.48 -19.96 23.93
C LEU A 324 -7.05 -20.53 22.58
N ARG A 325 -7.40 -21.77 22.24
CA ARG A 325 -7.14 -22.37 20.92
C ARG A 325 -7.98 -21.70 19.84
N ILE A 326 -9.24 -21.33 20.10
CA ILE A 326 -10.07 -20.54 19.18
C ILE A 326 -9.54 -19.11 19.07
N LEU A 327 -9.01 -18.53 20.15
CA LEU A 327 -8.47 -17.17 20.24
C LEU A 327 -7.11 -17.09 19.53
N LEU A 328 -6.23 -18.08 19.74
CA LEU A 328 -5.04 -18.33 18.94
C LEU A 328 -5.42 -18.59 17.49
N TYR A 329 -6.42 -19.44 17.21
CA TYR A 329 -6.88 -19.69 15.85
C TYR A 329 -7.50 -18.42 15.22
N ARG A 330 -8.12 -17.50 15.96
CA ARG A 330 -8.65 -16.23 15.42
C ARG A 330 -7.63 -15.10 15.38
N SER A 331 -6.60 -15.10 16.21
CA SER A 331 -5.42 -14.26 16.00
C SER A 331 -4.58 -14.80 14.83
N ILE A 332 -4.62 -16.12 14.60
CA ILE A 332 -3.97 -16.81 13.49
C ILE A 332 -4.80 -16.73 12.18
N VAL A 333 -6.12 -16.91 12.13
CA VAL A 333 -6.78 -17.39 10.87
C VAL A 333 -7.57 -16.35 10.04
N PRO A 334 -8.05 -15.21 10.56
CA PRO A 334 -8.39 -14.07 9.70
C PRO A 334 -7.30 -13.00 9.72
N CYS A 335 -6.53 -12.88 10.81
CA CYS A 335 -5.52 -11.83 11.02
C CYS A 335 -4.10 -12.20 10.57
N THR A 336 -3.60 -13.45 10.59
CA THR A 336 -2.24 -13.67 10.07
C THR A 336 -2.18 -13.68 8.55
N LEU A 337 -3.18 -14.25 7.87
CA LEU A 337 -3.27 -14.15 6.41
C LEU A 337 -3.41 -12.69 5.96
N THR A 338 -4.28 -11.93 6.63
CA THR A 338 -4.40 -10.49 6.33
C THR A 338 -3.22 -9.69 6.83
N ALA A 339 -2.49 -10.05 7.89
CA ALA A 339 -1.32 -9.29 8.37
C ALA A 339 -0.08 -9.52 7.49
N TYR A 340 0.22 -10.77 7.12
CA TYR A 340 1.36 -11.06 6.24
C TYR A 340 1.15 -10.51 4.84
N TYR A 341 -0.08 -10.55 4.33
CA TYR A 341 -0.42 -10.04 3.00
C TYR A 341 -1.15 -8.69 3.05
N ALA A 342 -1.15 -7.99 4.20
CA ALA A 342 -1.85 -6.72 4.42
C ALA A 342 -1.41 -5.67 3.40
N ILE A 343 -0.10 -5.58 3.23
CA ILE A 343 0.54 -4.58 2.37
C ILE A 343 0.10 -4.82 0.92
N ASN A 344 0.19 -6.05 0.42
CA ASN A 344 -0.25 -6.38 -0.94
C ASN A 344 -1.75 -6.16 -1.12
N LYS A 345 -2.57 -6.56 -0.14
CA LYS A 345 -4.02 -6.31 -0.15
C LYS A 345 -4.36 -4.82 -0.18
N LEU A 346 -3.65 -4.00 0.59
CA LEU A 346 -3.79 -2.55 0.64
C LEU A 346 -3.57 -1.95 -0.75
N PHE A 347 -2.42 -2.25 -1.37
CA PHE A 347 -2.09 -1.73 -2.70
C PHE A 347 -3.03 -2.26 -3.79
N LEU A 348 -3.36 -3.55 -3.78
CA LEU A 348 -4.33 -4.15 -4.73
C LEU A 348 -5.72 -3.51 -4.58
N SER A 349 -6.14 -3.18 -3.36
CA SER A 349 -7.41 -2.48 -3.10
C SER A 349 -7.37 -1.02 -3.53
N GLY A 350 -6.21 -0.37 -3.42
CA GLY A 350 -5.97 1.01 -3.87
C GLY A 350 -6.08 1.16 -5.39
N ILE A 351 -5.57 0.18 -6.15
CA ILE A 351 -5.70 0.14 -7.62
C ILE A 351 -7.10 -0.36 -8.04
N GLY A 352 -7.84 -1.02 -7.14
CA GLY A 352 -9.17 -1.55 -7.41
C GLY A 352 -9.18 -2.96 -8.00
N VAL A 353 -8.07 -3.70 -7.94
CA VAL A 353 -7.97 -5.06 -8.48
C VAL A 353 -8.23 -6.16 -7.45
N TRP A 354 -8.40 -5.79 -6.17
CA TRP A 354 -8.66 -6.76 -5.10
C TRP A 354 -9.98 -7.53 -5.35
N PRO A 355 -9.96 -8.88 -5.41
CA PRO A 355 -11.13 -9.65 -5.84
C PRO A 355 -12.39 -9.48 -4.98
N TYR A 356 -12.21 -9.24 -3.68
CA TYR A 356 -13.29 -9.13 -2.68
C TYR A 356 -13.73 -7.69 -2.40
N GLN A 357 -13.29 -6.72 -3.21
CA GLN A 357 -13.68 -5.31 -3.07
C GLN A 357 -15.10 -5.06 -3.61
N ARG A 358 -15.70 -3.92 -3.23
CA ARG A 358 -17.01 -3.48 -3.77
C ARG A 358 -16.95 -3.40 -5.29
N ARG A 359 -17.98 -3.94 -5.98
CA ARG A 359 -18.05 -3.99 -7.45
C ARG A 359 -17.81 -2.63 -8.11
N VAL A 360 -18.39 -1.55 -7.56
CA VAL A 360 -18.22 -0.20 -8.09
C VAL A 360 -16.74 0.23 -8.07
N LEU A 361 -16.04 0.05 -6.95
CA LEU A 361 -14.61 0.41 -6.84
C LEU A 361 -13.73 -0.46 -7.74
N LYS A 362 -14.11 -1.73 -7.92
CA LYS A 362 -13.39 -2.69 -8.76
C LYS A 362 -13.43 -2.37 -10.26
N VAL A 363 -14.42 -1.58 -10.70
CA VAL A 363 -14.53 -1.10 -12.08
C VAL A 363 -14.00 0.33 -12.16
N PHE A 364 -14.45 1.21 -11.28
CA PHE A 364 -14.14 2.63 -11.32
C PHE A 364 -12.63 2.92 -11.18
N LEU A 365 -11.94 2.33 -10.19
CA LEU A 365 -10.53 2.65 -9.94
C LEU A 365 -9.62 2.19 -11.10
N PRO A 366 -9.69 0.94 -11.61
CA PRO A 366 -8.87 0.57 -12.75
C PRO A 366 -9.19 1.39 -14.01
N CYS A 367 -10.46 1.68 -14.29
CA CYS A 367 -10.83 2.53 -15.42
C CYS A 367 -10.22 3.93 -15.30
N LEU A 368 -10.35 4.58 -14.14
CA LEU A 368 -9.77 5.90 -13.89
C LEU A 368 -8.25 5.90 -14.08
N LEU A 369 -7.56 4.93 -13.48
CA LEU A 369 -6.10 4.81 -13.58
C LEU A 369 -5.67 4.53 -15.03
N SER A 370 -6.37 3.65 -15.74
CA SER A 370 -6.13 3.39 -17.16
C SER A 370 -6.34 4.64 -18.01
N THR A 371 -7.38 5.45 -17.79
CA THR A 371 -7.61 6.68 -18.56
C THR A 371 -6.45 7.67 -18.40
N ILE A 372 -5.99 7.92 -17.17
CA ILE A 372 -4.85 8.81 -16.91
C ILE A 372 -3.57 8.25 -17.57
N HIS A 373 -3.37 6.94 -17.46
CA HIS A 373 -2.20 6.27 -18.00
C HIS A 373 -2.16 6.27 -19.54
N TYR A 374 -3.30 6.05 -20.21
CA TYR A 374 -3.43 6.11 -21.67
C TYR A 374 -3.35 7.54 -22.22
N ALA A 375 -3.75 8.56 -21.43
CA ALA A 375 -3.52 9.95 -21.83
C ALA A 375 -2.02 10.22 -22.01
N SER A 376 -1.15 9.68 -21.14
CA SER A 376 0.30 9.77 -21.32
C SER A 376 0.79 9.02 -22.57
N PHE A 377 0.21 7.87 -22.91
CA PHE A 377 0.59 7.14 -24.12
C PHE A 377 0.41 7.99 -25.38
N VAL A 378 -0.71 8.70 -25.50
CA VAL A 378 -0.98 9.61 -26.64
C VAL A 378 0.12 10.66 -26.76
N THR A 379 0.53 11.27 -25.65
CA THR A 379 1.57 12.33 -25.66
C THR A 379 2.94 11.80 -26.09
N GLN A 380 3.24 10.54 -25.79
CA GLN A 380 4.49 9.90 -26.21
C GLN A 380 4.47 9.53 -27.69
N VAL A 381 3.33 9.08 -28.22
CA VAL A 381 3.16 8.82 -29.66
C VAL A 381 3.31 10.12 -30.45
N LEU A 382 2.71 11.22 -29.98
CA LEU A 382 2.87 12.54 -30.60
C LEU A 382 4.34 12.99 -30.57
N LEU A 383 5.04 12.78 -29.46
CA LEU A 383 6.47 13.09 -29.34
C LEU A 383 7.29 12.34 -30.39
N VAL A 384 7.10 11.03 -30.52
CA VAL A 384 7.81 10.21 -31.52
C VAL A 384 7.53 10.70 -32.95
N TYR A 385 6.30 11.10 -33.24
CA TYR A 385 5.90 11.61 -34.55
C TYR A 385 6.53 12.98 -34.85
N ASP A 386 6.44 13.92 -33.92
CA ASP A 386 6.88 15.31 -34.12
C ASP A 386 8.43 15.42 -34.10
N THR A 387 9.14 14.58 -33.34
CA THR A 387 10.61 14.56 -33.28
C THR A 387 11.25 13.44 -34.11
N TRP A 388 10.57 12.99 -35.17
CA TRP A 388 11.07 11.94 -36.06
C TRP A 388 12.43 12.34 -36.65
N GLY A 389 13.45 11.52 -36.44
CA GLY A 389 14.84 11.78 -36.83
C GLY A 389 15.78 12.18 -35.68
N ASN A 390 15.26 12.64 -34.52
CA ASN A 390 16.07 12.82 -33.32
C ASN A 390 16.09 11.52 -32.48
N MET A 391 17.13 10.71 -32.70
CA MET A 391 17.24 9.38 -32.08
C MET A 391 17.26 9.42 -30.55
N ASP A 392 17.82 10.46 -29.92
CA ASP A 392 17.93 10.53 -28.45
C ASP A 392 16.55 10.69 -27.78
N VAL A 393 15.71 11.55 -28.35
CA VAL A 393 14.35 11.80 -27.85
C VAL A 393 13.42 10.62 -28.16
N ILE A 394 13.57 10.01 -29.34
CA ILE A 394 12.80 8.82 -29.73
C ILE A 394 13.08 7.65 -28.79
N VAL A 395 14.35 7.40 -28.45
CA VAL A 395 14.74 6.34 -27.52
C VAL A 395 14.13 6.57 -26.14
N GLU A 396 14.19 7.79 -25.61
CA GLU A 396 13.55 8.12 -24.33
C GLU A 396 12.04 7.88 -24.37
N ALA A 397 11.37 8.28 -25.46
CA ALA A 397 9.94 8.07 -25.64
C ALA A 397 9.57 6.58 -25.73
N ILE A 398 10.38 5.76 -26.42
CA ILE A 398 10.18 4.31 -26.53
C ILE A 398 10.23 3.68 -25.14
N ILE A 399 11.20 4.05 -24.28
CA ILE A 399 11.32 3.52 -22.92
C ILE A 399 10.07 3.86 -22.09
N VAL A 400 9.54 5.08 -22.21
CA VAL A 400 8.32 5.47 -21.50
C VAL A 400 7.11 4.70 -22.03
N ILE A 401 6.99 4.55 -23.36
CA ILE A 401 5.92 3.78 -24.00
C ILE A 401 5.94 2.32 -23.54
N THR A 402 7.11 1.68 -23.49
CA THR A 402 7.23 0.28 -23.06
C THR A 402 6.90 0.13 -21.57
N CYS A 403 7.28 1.09 -20.72
CA CYS A 403 6.90 1.11 -19.31
C CYS A 403 5.38 1.22 -19.12
N ILE A 404 4.72 2.14 -19.84
CA ILE A 404 3.26 2.31 -19.83
C ILE A 404 2.57 1.03 -20.33
N PHE A 405 3.05 0.46 -21.42
CA PHE A 405 2.51 -0.77 -21.98
C PHE A 405 2.70 -1.97 -21.05
N GLY A 406 3.85 -2.06 -20.37
CA GLY A 406 4.14 -3.08 -19.35
C GLY A 406 3.22 -2.99 -18.14
N ALA A 407 3.01 -1.79 -17.60
CA ALA A 407 2.09 -1.56 -16.47
C ALA A 407 0.64 -1.89 -16.86
N SER A 408 0.21 -1.45 -18.06
CA SER A 408 -1.10 -1.78 -18.62
C SER A 408 -1.30 -3.28 -18.78
N THR A 409 -0.31 -3.99 -19.31
CA THR A 409 -0.34 -5.45 -19.46
C THR A 409 -0.53 -6.16 -18.12
N LYS A 410 0.22 -5.76 -17.09
CA LYS A 410 0.08 -6.32 -15.73
C LYS A 410 -1.34 -6.07 -15.19
N LEU A 411 -1.84 -4.84 -15.30
CA LEU A 411 -3.16 -4.45 -14.81
C LEU A 411 -4.28 -5.24 -15.49
N ILE A 412 -4.29 -5.25 -16.82
CA ILE A 412 -5.26 -5.99 -17.64
C ILE A 412 -5.19 -7.49 -17.31
N ASN A 413 -4.00 -8.06 -17.13
CA ASN A 413 -3.85 -9.47 -16.81
C ASN A 413 -4.60 -9.87 -15.52
N ILE A 414 -4.49 -9.08 -14.45
CA ILE A 414 -5.19 -9.35 -13.18
C ILE A 414 -6.70 -9.13 -13.31
N ILE A 415 -7.14 -8.19 -14.15
CA ILE A 415 -8.57 -7.93 -14.39
C ILE A 415 -9.19 -9.10 -15.18
N VAL A 416 -8.55 -9.51 -16.28
CA VAL A 416 -9.03 -10.62 -17.14
C VAL A 416 -9.00 -11.94 -16.37
N ASN A 417 -7.90 -12.24 -15.70
CA ASN A 417 -7.74 -13.46 -14.91
C ASN A 417 -8.26 -13.33 -13.47
N ASN A 418 -9.14 -12.37 -13.17
CA ASN A 418 -9.56 -12.09 -11.81
C ASN A 418 -10.19 -13.30 -11.10
N HIS A 419 -10.90 -14.17 -11.83
CA HIS A 419 -11.46 -15.40 -11.30
C HIS A 419 -10.37 -16.39 -10.86
N LYS A 420 -9.31 -16.56 -11.66
CA LYS A 420 -8.14 -17.39 -11.30
C LYS A 420 -7.37 -16.79 -10.13
N PHE A 421 -7.17 -15.48 -10.14
CA PHE A 421 -6.51 -14.78 -9.03
C PHE A 421 -7.31 -14.93 -7.72
N ARG A 422 -8.65 -14.83 -7.79
CA ARG A 422 -9.52 -15.12 -6.65
C ARG A 422 -9.36 -16.56 -6.15
N ARG A 423 -9.32 -17.53 -7.07
CA ARG A 423 -9.10 -18.95 -6.72
C ARG A 423 -7.73 -19.17 -6.07
N LEU A 424 -6.67 -18.51 -6.53
CA LEU A 424 -5.35 -18.56 -5.87
C LEU A 424 -5.42 -18.08 -4.42
N LEU A 425 -6.08 -16.95 -4.17
CA LEU A 425 -6.23 -16.45 -2.80
C LEU A 425 -7.08 -17.40 -1.93
N GLN A 426 -8.10 -18.05 -2.49
CA GLN A 426 -8.88 -19.06 -1.77
C GLN A 426 -8.04 -20.30 -1.43
N LEU A 427 -7.27 -20.80 -2.40
CA LEU A 427 -6.35 -21.91 -2.19
C LEU A 427 -5.33 -21.57 -1.11
N MET A 428 -4.79 -20.35 -1.09
CA MET A 428 -3.90 -19.91 -0.01
C MET A 428 -4.58 -20.05 1.36
N CYS A 429 -5.83 -19.62 1.53
CA CYS A 429 -6.60 -19.83 2.76
C CYS A 429 -6.75 -21.33 3.10
N GLU A 430 -7.19 -22.14 2.13
CA GLU A 430 -7.38 -23.59 2.29
C GLU A 430 -6.07 -24.28 2.71
N HIS A 431 -4.93 -23.85 2.17
CA HIS A 431 -3.62 -24.38 2.55
C HIS A 431 -3.30 -24.12 4.04
N TRP A 432 -3.59 -22.93 4.57
CA TRP A 432 -3.36 -22.64 6.00
C TRP A 432 -4.21 -23.49 6.94
N GLU A 433 -5.38 -23.94 6.48
CA GLU A 433 -6.23 -24.87 7.21
C GLU A 433 -5.72 -26.32 7.11
N PHE A 434 -5.25 -26.71 5.93
CA PHE A 434 -4.82 -28.07 5.62
C PHE A 434 -3.40 -28.41 6.14
N PHE A 435 -2.51 -27.42 6.20
CA PHE A 435 -1.16 -27.51 6.76
C PHE A 435 -1.19 -27.04 8.22
N ASN A 436 -1.66 -27.93 9.10
CA ASN A 436 -2.02 -27.60 10.47
C ASN A 436 -0.97 -27.96 11.52
N SER A 437 0.11 -28.67 11.16
CA SER A 437 1.15 -29.01 12.13
C SER A 437 1.93 -27.76 12.57
N GLU A 438 2.43 -27.77 13.80
CA GLU A 438 3.19 -26.64 14.35
C GLU A 438 4.39 -26.28 13.48
N PHE A 439 5.11 -27.31 13.01
CA PHE A 439 6.26 -27.17 12.14
C PHE A 439 5.89 -26.68 10.73
N GLU A 440 4.83 -27.22 10.11
CA GLU A 440 4.35 -26.75 8.80
C GLU A 440 3.94 -25.28 8.87
N ARG A 441 3.21 -24.89 9.93
CA ARG A 441 2.84 -23.49 10.17
C ARG A 441 4.06 -22.62 10.39
N HIS A 442 5.10 -23.12 11.05
CA HIS A 442 6.36 -22.39 11.21
C HIS A 442 7.00 -22.09 9.84
N ILE A 443 7.11 -23.08 8.95
CA ILE A 443 7.64 -22.89 7.58
C ILE A 443 6.78 -21.89 6.80
N MET A 444 5.47 -22.07 6.80
CA MET A 444 4.57 -21.18 6.06
C MET A 444 4.66 -19.74 6.58
N ARG A 445 4.75 -19.53 7.91
CA ARG A 445 4.97 -18.20 8.51
C ARG A 445 6.32 -17.62 8.14
N TYR A 446 7.36 -18.44 8.12
CA TYR A 446 8.69 -18.02 7.72
C TYR A 446 8.69 -17.47 6.28
N TYR A 447 8.09 -18.20 5.33
CA TYR A 447 7.96 -17.75 3.94
C TYR A 447 7.02 -16.56 3.76
N ALA A 448 5.91 -16.51 4.52
CA ALA A 448 5.03 -15.35 4.53
C ALA A 448 5.73 -14.09 5.07
N SER A 449 6.57 -14.24 6.10
CA SER A 449 7.43 -13.18 6.63
C SER A 449 8.49 -12.74 5.62
N ILE A 450 9.11 -13.68 4.90
CA ILE A 450 10.02 -13.35 3.78
C ILE A 450 9.25 -12.55 2.72
N SER A 451 8.07 -13.01 2.29
CA SER A 451 7.26 -12.29 1.31
C SER A 451 6.95 -10.86 1.78
N GLN A 452 6.57 -10.69 3.04
CA GLN A 452 6.31 -9.37 3.62
C GLN A 452 7.57 -8.48 3.64
N LYS A 453 8.73 -9.04 4.03
CA LYS A 453 10.02 -8.33 4.00
C LYS A 453 10.40 -7.93 2.58
N VAL A 454 10.26 -8.82 1.61
CA VAL A 454 10.51 -8.54 0.19
C VAL A 454 9.60 -7.40 -0.28
N THR A 455 8.30 -7.44 -0.01
CA THR A 455 7.38 -6.34 -0.34
C THR A 455 7.82 -5.01 0.30
N LYS A 456 8.27 -5.02 1.56
CA LYS A 456 8.76 -3.80 2.25
C LYS A 456 10.05 -3.27 1.63
N TYR A 457 11.08 -4.11 1.46
CA TYR A 457 12.36 -3.69 0.88
C TYR A 457 12.21 -3.24 -0.58
N PHE A 458 11.40 -3.95 -1.35
CA PHE A 458 11.07 -3.56 -2.72
C PHE A 458 10.29 -2.24 -2.75
N GLY A 459 9.38 -2.03 -1.78
CA GLY A 459 8.68 -0.76 -1.61
C GLY A 459 9.62 0.40 -1.30
N VAL A 460 10.59 0.21 -0.39
CA VAL A 460 11.63 1.21 -0.10
C VAL A 460 12.45 1.52 -1.35
N TYR A 461 12.88 0.50 -2.09
CA TYR A 461 13.59 0.66 -3.36
C TYR A 461 12.79 1.52 -4.36
N PHE A 462 11.51 1.21 -4.58
CA PHE A 462 10.65 2.00 -5.47
C PHE A 462 10.42 3.42 -4.97
N ILE A 463 10.23 3.63 -3.66
CA ILE A 463 10.05 4.98 -3.09
C ILE A 463 11.30 5.82 -3.30
N VAL A 464 12.49 5.28 -3.00
CA VAL A 464 13.76 5.98 -3.20
C VAL A 464 13.96 6.34 -4.67
N PHE A 465 13.77 5.38 -5.57
CA PHE A 465 13.86 5.61 -7.02
C PHE A 465 12.86 6.67 -7.49
N THR A 466 11.62 6.61 -7.00
CA THR A 466 10.57 7.58 -7.32
C THR A 466 10.97 8.97 -6.85
N ILE A 467 11.50 9.13 -5.63
CA ILE A 467 11.95 10.44 -5.13
C ILE A 467 13.02 11.01 -6.06
N PHE A 468 14.08 10.25 -6.37
CA PHE A 468 15.13 10.72 -7.28
C PHE A 468 14.58 11.07 -8.67
N TYR A 469 13.68 10.26 -9.20
CA TYR A 469 13.05 10.50 -10.51
C TYR A 469 12.17 11.76 -10.53
N LEU A 470 11.38 11.99 -9.48
CA LEU A 470 10.54 13.20 -9.35
C LEU A 470 11.36 14.48 -9.10
N LEU A 471 12.60 14.34 -8.60
CA LEU A 471 13.51 15.46 -8.37
C LEU A 471 14.23 15.95 -9.65
N ILE A 472 14.22 15.17 -10.74
CA ILE A 472 14.91 15.53 -12.01
C ILE A 472 14.56 16.95 -12.51
N PRO A 473 13.27 17.37 -12.55
CA PRO A 473 12.89 18.71 -13.00
C PRO A 473 13.45 19.86 -12.14
N LEU A 474 13.88 19.58 -10.90
CA LEU A 474 14.47 20.60 -10.01
C LEU A 474 15.97 20.79 -10.24
N ILE A 475 16.66 19.86 -10.93
CA ILE A 475 18.11 19.92 -11.14
C ILE A 475 18.57 21.22 -11.83
N PRO A 476 17.96 21.68 -12.95
CA PRO A 476 18.40 22.92 -13.60
C PRO A 476 18.33 24.14 -12.69
N ARG A 477 17.29 24.23 -11.87
CA ARG A 477 17.09 25.37 -10.96
C ARG A 477 18.04 25.35 -9.77
N ILE A 478 18.32 24.17 -9.21
CA ILE A 478 19.37 24.01 -8.20
C ILE A 478 20.72 24.46 -8.79
N LEU A 479 21.00 24.07 -10.03
CA LEU A 479 22.22 24.48 -10.70
C LEU A 479 22.24 25.98 -11.00
N ASP A 480 21.11 26.64 -11.28
CA ASP A 480 21.08 28.10 -11.51
C ASP A 480 21.47 28.87 -10.25
N VAL A 481 21.17 28.33 -9.08
CA VAL A 481 21.55 28.90 -7.78
C VAL A 481 23.01 28.60 -7.43
N VAL A 482 23.43 27.33 -7.60
CA VAL A 482 24.76 26.87 -7.18
C VAL A 482 25.86 27.26 -8.18
N LYS A 483 25.52 27.26 -9.46
CA LYS A 483 26.42 27.58 -10.58
C LYS A 483 25.65 28.38 -11.64
N PRO A 484 25.41 29.67 -11.37
CA PRO A 484 24.66 30.53 -12.29
C PRO A 484 25.37 30.64 -13.64
N LEU A 485 24.58 30.60 -14.71
CA LEU A 485 25.01 30.91 -16.08
C LEU A 485 24.47 32.29 -16.45
N ASN A 486 25.06 32.94 -17.45
CA ASN A 486 24.55 34.23 -17.97
C ASN A 486 23.14 34.11 -18.56
N GLU A 487 22.71 32.90 -18.90
CA GLU A 487 21.37 32.56 -19.39
C GLU A 487 20.75 31.48 -18.49
N SER A 488 19.43 31.56 -18.27
CA SER A 488 18.68 30.56 -17.50
C SER A 488 18.66 29.22 -18.22
N ARG A 489 18.90 28.12 -17.50
CA ARG A 489 18.86 26.77 -18.07
C ARG A 489 17.46 26.42 -18.59
N PRO A 490 17.34 25.61 -19.66
CA PRO A 490 16.04 25.20 -20.18
C PRO A 490 15.28 24.36 -19.14
N LEU A 491 13.95 24.54 -19.11
CA LEU A 491 13.06 23.78 -18.24
C LEU A 491 13.04 22.30 -18.66
N ILE A 492 13.26 21.40 -17.70
CA ILE A 492 13.31 19.95 -17.94
C ILE A 492 12.07 19.29 -17.32
N TYR A 493 11.55 18.27 -17.99
CA TYR A 493 10.49 17.39 -17.48
C TYR A 493 11.07 16.08 -16.97
N VAL A 494 10.27 15.31 -16.22
CA VAL A 494 10.66 13.98 -15.73
C VAL A 494 11.01 13.03 -16.88
N TYR A 495 10.29 13.16 -17.99
CA TYR A 495 10.58 12.56 -19.28
C TYR A 495 10.07 13.51 -20.36
N SER A 496 10.67 13.44 -21.55
CA SER A 496 10.26 14.24 -22.70
C SER A 496 8.80 13.97 -23.07
N VAL A 497 8.04 15.03 -23.33
CA VAL A 497 6.60 14.96 -23.69
C VAL A 497 6.25 15.97 -24.75
N GLU A 498 5.24 15.63 -25.57
CA GLU A 498 4.66 16.52 -26.58
C GLU A 498 3.14 16.61 -26.43
N TYR A 499 2.65 17.85 -26.35
CA TYR A 499 1.22 18.17 -26.20
C TYR A 499 0.73 19.11 -27.31
N ARG A 500 1.60 19.53 -28.25
CA ARG A 500 1.29 20.53 -29.29
C ARG A 500 0.77 21.86 -28.73
N VAL A 501 1.22 22.18 -27.53
CA VAL A 501 1.00 23.45 -26.86
C VAL A 501 2.35 24.02 -26.47
N ASP A 502 2.40 25.32 -26.31
CA ASP A 502 3.61 26.02 -25.87
C ASP A 502 4.09 25.46 -24.52
N LYS A 503 5.28 24.83 -24.52
CA LYS A 503 5.85 24.15 -23.35
C LYS A 503 6.29 25.11 -22.26
N GLU A 504 6.66 26.34 -22.61
CA GLU A 504 7.07 27.34 -21.62
C GLU A 504 5.84 27.90 -20.91
N LYS A 505 4.79 28.19 -21.69
CA LYS A 505 3.51 28.66 -21.14
C LYS A 505 2.79 27.57 -20.33
N TYR A 506 2.83 26.31 -20.75
CA TYR A 506 2.07 25.19 -20.14
C TYR A 506 2.93 24.24 -19.27
N TYR A 507 4.09 24.69 -18.80
CA TYR A 507 5.08 23.84 -18.10
C TYR A 507 4.54 23.04 -16.90
N TYR A 508 3.99 23.69 -15.88
CA TYR A 508 3.56 23.03 -14.63
C TYR A 508 2.43 22.01 -14.74
N PRO A 509 1.39 22.25 -15.53
CA PRO A 509 0.31 21.27 -15.71
C PRO A 509 0.76 20.07 -16.53
N ILE A 510 1.64 20.29 -17.52
CA ILE A 510 2.34 19.20 -18.20
C ILE A 510 3.17 18.41 -17.18
N LEU A 511 3.93 19.11 -16.34
CA LEU A 511 4.72 18.50 -15.27
C LEU A 511 3.86 17.73 -14.25
N LEU A 512 2.71 18.27 -13.84
CA LEU A 512 1.77 17.62 -12.94
C LEU A 512 1.19 16.35 -13.55
N HIS A 513 0.82 16.39 -14.84
CA HIS A 513 0.39 15.20 -15.55
C HIS A 513 1.51 14.15 -15.62
N CYS A 514 2.75 14.54 -15.92
CA CYS A 514 3.91 13.65 -15.92
C CYS A 514 4.19 13.02 -14.54
N TYR A 515 4.02 13.79 -13.46
CA TYR A 515 4.13 13.29 -12.09
C TYR A 515 3.02 12.30 -11.75
N ALA A 516 1.78 12.61 -12.10
CA ALA A 516 0.65 11.72 -11.84
C ALA A 516 0.79 10.39 -12.60
N THR A 517 1.14 10.45 -13.89
CA THR A 517 1.27 9.26 -14.76
C THR A 517 2.44 8.38 -14.33
N SER A 518 3.60 8.96 -14.02
CA SER A 518 4.77 8.21 -13.52
C SER A 518 4.48 7.52 -12.19
N LEU A 519 3.85 8.21 -11.23
CA LEU A 519 3.45 7.62 -9.94
C LEU A 519 2.47 6.46 -10.12
N ILE A 520 1.43 6.64 -10.93
CA ILE A 520 0.45 5.59 -11.23
C ILE A 520 1.14 4.37 -11.86
N THR A 521 2.03 4.60 -12.83
CA THR A 521 2.82 3.54 -13.50
C THR A 521 3.59 2.72 -12.48
N ILE A 522 4.36 3.39 -11.62
CA ILE A 522 5.20 2.75 -10.60
C ILE A 522 4.36 1.96 -9.61
N ILE A 523 3.25 2.52 -9.13
CA ILE A 523 2.35 1.85 -8.18
C ILE A 523 1.77 0.57 -8.78
N ILE A 524 1.34 0.59 -10.05
CA ILE A 524 0.81 -0.59 -10.75
C ILE A 524 1.88 -1.68 -10.88
N LEU A 525 3.08 -1.32 -11.34
CA LEU A 525 4.18 -2.28 -11.50
C LEU A 525 4.53 -2.93 -10.16
N PHE A 526 4.83 -2.10 -9.15
CA PHE A 526 5.18 -2.56 -7.80
C PHE A 526 4.15 -3.52 -7.22
N THR A 527 2.86 -3.13 -7.25
CA THR A 527 1.79 -3.89 -6.61
C THR A 527 1.62 -5.29 -7.21
N ILE A 528 1.70 -5.38 -8.54
CA ILE A 528 1.45 -6.65 -9.23
C ILE A 528 2.69 -7.56 -9.12
N ASP A 529 3.90 -7.00 -9.13
CA ASP A 529 5.14 -7.76 -8.92
C ASP A 529 5.25 -8.36 -7.53
N THR A 530 4.98 -7.57 -6.49
CA THR A 530 5.02 -8.10 -5.12
C THR A 530 3.94 -9.15 -4.90
N THR A 531 2.78 -9.01 -5.54
CA THR A 531 1.70 -10.00 -5.49
C THR A 531 2.09 -11.30 -6.19
N TYR A 532 2.76 -11.22 -7.35
CA TYR A 532 3.29 -12.40 -8.04
C TYR A 532 4.31 -13.13 -7.16
N ILE A 533 5.31 -12.41 -6.62
CA ILE A 533 6.33 -12.98 -5.73
C ILE A 533 5.70 -13.63 -4.49
N MET A 534 4.71 -12.98 -3.88
CA MET A 534 3.95 -13.51 -2.74
C MET A 534 3.29 -14.86 -3.05
N CYS A 535 2.61 -14.97 -4.19
CA CYS A 535 1.96 -16.21 -4.59
C CYS A 535 2.96 -17.35 -4.85
N VAL A 536 4.15 -17.03 -5.38
CA VAL A 536 5.22 -18.01 -5.60
C VAL A 536 5.85 -18.45 -4.26
N LEU A 537 6.19 -17.52 -3.39
CA LEU A 537 6.77 -17.83 -2.07
C LEU A 537 5.82 -18.67 -1.21
N HIS A 538 4.50 -18.44 -1.31
CA HIS A 538 3.50 -19.27 -0.64
C HIS A 538 3.62 -20.73 -1.08
N VAL A 539 3.69 -21.01 -2.38
CA VAL A 539 3.78 -22.40 -2.87
C VAL A 539 5.14 -23.03 -2.61
N CYS A 540 6.23 -22.26 -2.63
CA CYS A 540 7.55 -22.74 -2.20
C CYS A 540 7.51 -23.25 -0.74
N SER A 541 6.77 -22.55 0.14
CA SER A 541 6.59 -22.98 1.52
C SER A 541 5.86 -24.33 1.64
N LEU A 542 4.90 -24.60 0.74
CA LEU A 542 4.17 -25.86 0.71
C LEU A 542 5.09 -27.02 0.32
N PHE A 543 5.93 -26.84 -0.69
CA PHE A 543 6.87 -27.87 -1.11
C PHE A 543 7.88 -28.21 -0.01
N ILE A 544 8.45 -27.23 0.67
CA ILE A 544 9.36 -27.47 1.80
C ILE A 544 8.66 -28.19 2.95
N ALA A 545 7.43 -27.78 3.27
CA ALA A 545 6.62 -28.44 4.30
C ALA A 545 6.34 -29.91 3.96
N ILE A 546 6.12 -30.22 2.68
CA ILE A 546 5.97 -31.60 2.18
C ILE A 546 7.29 -32.36 2.25
N SER A 547 8.40 -31.78 1.79
CA SER A 547 9.74 -32.38 1.82
C SER A 547 10.16 -32.79 3.23
N HIS A 548 9.96 -31.90 4.21
CA HIS A 548 10.28 -32.22 5.60
C HIS A 548 9.35 -33.27 6.22
N ARG A 549 8.06 -33.29 5.83
CA ARG A 549 7.14 -34.36 6.24
C ARG A 549 7.61 -35.71 5.71
N LEU A 550 8.07 -35.76 4.47
CA LEU A 550 8.62 -36.97 3.87
C LEU A 550 9.83 -37.44 4.67
N GLU A 551 10.81 -36.59 4.93
CA GLU A 551 11.99 -36.90 5.77
C GLU A 551 11.62 -37.38 7.19
N ASN A 552 10.59 -36.81 7.83
CA ASN A 552 10.16 -37.28 9.14
C ASN A 552 9.54 -38.70 9.11
N ILE A 553 8.94 -39.13 8.00
CA ILE A 553 8.46 -40.51 7.85
C ILE A 553 9.66 -41.48 7.80
N THR A 554 10.81 -41.04 7.29
CA THR A 554 12.01 -41.86 7.07
C THR A 554 12.78 -42.06 8.38
N VAL A 555 13.05 -40.99 9.10
CA VAL A 555 13.72 -41.05 10.42
C VAL A 555 12.93 -41.93 11.40
N LYS A 556 11.59 -41.86 11.36
CA LYS A 556 10.72 -42.72 12.16
C LYS A 556 10.75 -44.19 11.74
N ALA A 557 11.05 -44.48 10.47
CA ALA A 557 11.21 -45.85 10.00
C ALA A 557 12.59 -46.43 10.39
N GLU A 558 13.64 -45.62 10.34
CA GLU A 558 15.01 -46.02 10.72
C GLU A 558 15.15 -46.30 12.22
N THR A 559 14.66 -45.39 13.06
CA THR A 559 14.64 -45.58 14.53
C THR A 559 13.86 -46.82 14.95
N LYS A 560 12.80 -47.19 14.23
CA LYS A 560 12.09 -48.47 14.44
C LYS A 560 12.92 -49.68 14.00
N SER A 561 13.65 -49.58 12.89
CA SER A 561 14.52 -50.66 12.39
C SER A 561 15.66 -50.98 13.36
N ASP A 562 16.33 -49.96 13.90
CA ASP A 562 17.44 -50.15 14.85
C ASP A 562 16.98 -50.62 16.24
N ASN A 563 15.83 -50.14 16.73
CA ASN A 563 15.23 -50.69 17.95
C ASN A 563 14.84 -52.16 17.77
N ASN A 564 14.31 -52.56 16.61
CA ASN A 564 14.03 -53.98 16.34
C ASN A 564 15.31 -54.82 16.25
N LYS A 565 16.42 -54.30 15.71
CA LYS A 565 17.71 -55.03 15.69
C LYS A 565 18.26 -55.29 17.10
N LYS A 566 17.98 -54.42 18.07
CA LYS A 566 18.37 -54.61 19.49
C LYS A 566 17.62 -55.74 20.21
N TYR A 567 16.48 -56.20 19.68
CA TYR A 567 15.65 -57.25 20.29
C TYR A 567 15.59 -58.56 19.49
N VAL A 568 16.32 -58.72 18.39
CA VAL A 568 16.27 -59.94 17.58
C VAL A 568 17.43 -60.87 17.92
N GLY A 569 17.31 -61.46 19.12
CA GLY A 569 17.82 -62.78 19.42
C GLY A 569 16.64 -63.77 19.47
N ARG A 570 16.54 -64.61 18.44
CA ARG A 570 15.60 -65.75 18.27
C ARG A 570 14.09 -65.46 18.11
N HIS A 571 13.60 -65.88 16.93
CA HIS A 571 12.25 -66.40 16.67
C HIS A 571 11.05 -65.44 16.55
N CYS A 572 10.96 -64.69 15.44
CA CYS A 572 9.64 -64.37 14.87
C CYS A 572 9.68 -63.94 13.39
N HIS A 573 9.77 -64.91 12.47
CA HIS A 573 9.56 -64.69 11.02
C HIS A 573 8.08 -64.87 10.61
N LEU A 574 7.13 -65.04 11.54
CA LEU A 574 5.77 -65.47 11.20
C LEU A 574 4.60 -64.71 11.86
N LEU A 575 4.84 -63.61 12.59
CA LEU A 575 3.76 -62.73 13.08
C LEU A 575 3.78 -61.37 12.38
N MET A 576 3.75 -61.41 11.05
CA MET A 576 3.22 -60.33 10.21
C MET A 576 1.71 -60.18 10.43
N GLU A 577 1.23 -59.93 11.64
CA GLU A 577 -0.12 -59.39 11.85
C GLU A 577 -0.36 -58.89 13.27
N LYS A 578 -0.19 -57.58 13.49
CA LYS A 578 -1.09 -56.80 14.36
C LYS A 578 -0.99 -55.29 14.09
N HIS A 579 -1.48 -54.91 12.91
CA HIS A 579 -2.50 -53.87 12.65
C HIS A 579 -2.55 -52.50 13.39
N GLY A 580 -1.55 -52.07 14.16
CA GLY A 580 -1.53 -50.73 14.78
C GLY A 580 -0.57 -49.71 14.15
N SER A 581 0.58 -50.17 13.62
CA SER A 581 1.72 -49.31 13.29
C SER A 581 1.93 -49.10 11.78
N THR A 582 1.67 -50.10 10.94
CA THR A 582 1.79 -50.05 9.46
C THR A 582 0.74 -49.14 8.80
N GLY A 583 -0.42 -48.94 9.45
CA GLY A 583 -1.46 -48.03 8.97
C GLY A 583 -1.09 -46.55 9.10
N ASN A 584 -0.18 -46.20 10.01
CA ASN A 584 0.18 -44.80 10.24
C ASN A 584 1.06 -44.24 9.12
N ASP A 585 2.10 -44.96 8.70
CA ASP A 585 3.02 -44.51 7.64
C ASP A 585 2.30 -44.43 6.27
N TYR A 586 1.37 -45.36 6.00
CA TYR A 586 0.52 -45.32 4.81
C TYR A 586 -0.43 -44.11 4.81
N ARG A 587 -1.08 -43.83 5.94
CA ARG A 587 -1.97 -42.67 6.09
C ARG A 587 -1.22 -41.34 5.97
N GLU A 588 -0.03 -41.27 6.54
CA GLU A 588 0.86 -40.12 6.45
C GLU A 588 1.28 -39.85 5.00
N LEU A 589 1.66 -40.89 4.25
CA LEU A 589 2.00 -40.73 2.84
C LEU A 589 0.80 -40.31 1.97
N ILE A 590 -0.40 -40.83 2.26
CA ILE A 590 -1.65 -40.36 1.59
C ILE A 590 -1.87 -38.87 1.85
N MET A 591 -1.66 -38.41 3.08
CA MET A 591 -1.77 -36.99 3.40
C MET A 591 -0.72 -36.15 2.67
N CYS A 592 0.54 -36.61 2.60
CA CYS A 592 1.58 -35.96 1.81
C CYS A 592 1.21 -35.87 0.32
N LEU A 593 0.66 -36.94 -0.27
CA LEU A 593 0.20 -36.96 -1.66
C LEU A 593 -0.91 -35.94 -1.91
N LYS A 594 -1.92 -35.88 -1.04
CA LYS A 594 -3.00 -34.88 -1.14
C LYS A 594 -2.46 -33.45 -1.04
N ARG A 595 -1.51 -33.22 -0.14
CA ARG A 595 -0.84 -31.91 0.01
C ARG A 595 -0.03 -31.53 -1.22
N HIS A 596 0.69 -32.49 -1.79
CA HIS A 596 1.43 -32.30 -3.03
C HIS A 596 0.50 -31.97 -4.20
N GLN A 597 -0.64 -32.65 -4.33
CA GLN A 597 -1.65 -32.33 -5.34
C GLN A 597 -2.19 -30.90 -5.22
N LEU A 598 -2.48 -30.42 -4.00
CA LEU A 598 -2.91 -29.04 -3.77
C LEU A 598 -1.82 -28.02 -4.15
N ALA A 599 -0.56 -28.30 -3.79
CA ALA A 599 0.56 -27.46 -4.19
C ALA A 599 0.71 -27.40 -5.73
N LEU A 600 0.52 -28.53 -6.42
CA LEU A 600 0.54 -28.60 -7.89
C LEU A 600 -0.63 -27.82 -8.52
N GLU A 601 -1.85 -27.91 -7.97
CA GLU A 601 -3.00 -27.12 -8.41
C GLU A 601 -2.70 -25.62 -8.31
N HIS A 602 -2.11 -25.19 -7.19
CA HIS A 602 -1.70 -23.79 -7.00
C HIS A 602 -0.69 -23.34 -8.06
N VAL A 603 0.35 -24.14 -8.34
CA VAL A 603 1.33 -23.82 -9.40
C VAL A 603 0.65 -23.70 -10.77
N GLN A 604 -0.26 -24.62 -11.10
CA GLN A 604 -0.94 -24.63 -12.39
C GLN A 604 -1.82 -23.39 -12.60
N ILE A 605 -2.58 -23.00 -11.58
CA ILE A 605 -3.40 -21.79 -11.62
C ILE A 605 -2.51 -20.55 -11.65
N LEU A 606 -1.41 -20.54 -10.90
CA LEU A 606 -0.45 -19.44 -10.88
C LEU A 606 0.19 -19.23 -12.26
N ASN A 607 0.73 -20.30 -12.84
CA ASN A 607 1.35 -20.25 -14.16
C ASN A 607 0.33 -19.81 -15.24
N SER A 608 -0.87 -20.41 -15.25
CA SER A 608 -1.92 -20.05 -16.22
C SER A 608 -2.52 -18.65 -16.03
N THR A 609 -2.27 -18.00 -14.88
CA THR A 609 -2.67 -16.62 -14.60
C THR A 609 -1.64 -15.61 -15.12
N PHE A 610 -0.34 -15.92 -15.03
CA PHE A 610 0.72 -14.96 -15.36
C PHE A 610 1.47 -15.26 -16.66
N THR A 611 1.33 -16.45 -17.25
CA THR A 611 2.18 -16.89 -18.37
C THR A 611 2.20 -15.94 -19.58
N GLN A 612 1.03 -15.42 -19.99
CA GLN A 612 0.95 -14.50 -21.14
C GLN A 612 1.49 -13.12 -20.80
N ALA A 613 1.19 -12.59 -19.61
CA ALA A 613 1.75 -11.32 -19.17
C ALA A 613 3.28 -11.39 -19.08
N MET A 614 3.82 -12.44 -18.44
CA MET A 614 5.27 -12.60 -18.31
C MET A 614 5.98 -12.71 -19.65
N PHE A 615 5.34 -13.25 -20.70
CA PHE A 615 5.88 -13.22 -22.06
C PHE A 615 6.05 -11.81 -22.59
N ILE A 616 4.97 -11.03 -22.56
CA ILE A 616 4.98 -9.64 -23.02
C ILE A 616 6.00 -8.84 -22.21
N LEU A 617 6.03 -9.00 -20.89
CA LEU A 617 6.98 -8.29 -20.04
C LEU A 617 8.43 -8.69 -20.31
N LEU A 618 8.73 -9.97 -20.53
CA LEU A 618 10.08 -10.41 -20.88
C LEU A 618 10.53 -9.78 -22.21
N SER A 619 9.66 -9.75 -23.22
CA SER A 619 9.92 -9.08 -24.50
C SER A 619 10.17 -7.58 -24.35
N LEU A 620 9.40 -6.89 -23.50
CA LEU A 620 9.60 -5.46 -23.23
C LEU A 620 10.91 -5.20 -22.47
N ASN A 621 11.30 -6.06 -21.53
CA ASN A 621 12.58 -5.93 -20.83
C ASN A 621 13.75 -6.12 -21.80
N MET A 622 13.67 -7.09 -22.71
CA MET A 622 14.64 -7.27 -23.79
C MET A 622 14.76 -6.01 -24.65
N LEU A 623 13.63 -5.50 -25.15
CA LEU A 623 13.59 -4.28 -25.96
C LEU A 623 14.22 -3.08 -25.23
N ASN A 624 13.87 -2.88 -23.96
CA ASN A 624 14.42 -1.78 -23.16
C ASN A 624 15.93 -1.90 -22.96
N MET A 625 16.44 -3.08 -22.62
CA MET A 625 17.88 -3.29 -22.48
C MET A 625 18.63 -3.00 -23.77
N SER A 626 18.12 -3.46 -24.93
CA SER A 626 18.76 -3.20 -26.22
C SER A 626 18.73 -1.71 -26.60
N VAL A 627 17.59 -1.05 -26.41
CA VAL A 627 17.42 0.38 -26.71
C VAL A 627 18.31 1.25 -25.82
N ILE A 628 18.38 0.97 -24.51
CA ILE A 628 19.25 1.71 -23.58
C ILE A 628 20.73 1.40 -23.86
N GLY A 629 21.07 0.17 -24.27
CA GLY A 629 22.42 -0.20 -24.67
C GLY A 629 22.93 0.64 -25.84
N ILE A 630 22.11 0.81 -26.88
CA ILE A 630 22.43 1.68 -28.02
C ILE A 630 22.61 3.14 -27.56
N GLN A 631 21.73 3.64 -26.68
CA GLN A 631 21.82 4.99 -26.13
C GLN A 631 23.13 5.22 -25.36
N LEU A 632 23.56 4.23 -24.57
CA LEU A 632 24.80 4.27 -23.82
C LEU A 632 26.01 4.36 -24.74
N ILE A 633 26.07 3.53 -25.79
CA ILE A 633 27.18 3.52 -26.75
C ILE A 633 27.29 4.84 -27.51
N LYS A 634 26.14 5.41 -27.92
CA LYS A 634 26.11 6.67 -28.67
C LYS A 634 26.59 7.87 -27.84
N ASN A 635 26.28 7.90 -26.55
CA ASN A 635 26.51 9.06 -25.68
C ASN A 635 27.68 8.87 -24.69
N LEU A 636 28.67 8.05 -25.04
CA LEU A 636 29.86 7.76 -24.19
C LEU A 636 30.70 9.00 -23.84
N GLU A 637 30.57 10.09 -24.58
CA GLU A 637 31.29 11.34 -24.32
C GLU A 637 30.54 12.25 -23.32
N HIS A 638 29.26 11.99 -23.05
CA HIS A 638 28.41 12.81 -22.19
C HIS A 638 28.13 12.14 -20.84
N ILE A 639 28.90 12.52 -19.81
CA ILE A 639 28.85 11.91 -18.46
C ILE A 639 27.42 11.87 -17.87
N ASN A 640 26.62 12.93 -18.06
CA ASN A 640 25.25 12.98 -17.54
C ASN A 640 24.34 11.91 -18.16
N GLU A 641 24.50 11.66 -19.46
CA GLU A 641 23.75 10.65 -20.23
C GLU A 641 24.16 9.23 -19.88
N ILE A 642 25.45 9.03 -19.60
CA ILE A 642 26.00 7.76 -19.10
C ILE A 642 25.39 7.42 -17.74
N ILE A 643 25.40 8.36 -16.79
CA ILE A 643 24.83 8.15 -15.45
C ILE A 643 23.34 7.79 -15.55
N ARG A 644 22.58 8.53 -16.38
CA ARG A 644 21.17 8.27 -16.64
C ARG A 644 20.94 6.87 -17.22
N SER A 645 21.71 6.50 -18.24
CA SER A 645 21.60 5.19 -18.91
C SER A 645 21.95 4.03 -17.96
N ILE A 646 22.99 4.17 -17.14
CA ILE A 646 23.38 3.18 -16.13
C ILE A 646 22.24 2.97 -15.12
N PHE A 647 21.60 4.04 -14.65
CA PHE A 647 20.51 3.96 -13.69
C PHE A 647 19.30 3.20 -14.27
N PHE A 648 18.95 3.46 -15.53
CA PHE A 648 17.89 2.71 -16.24
C PHE A 648 18.27 1.24 -16.47
N ILE A 649 19.51 0.95 -16.87
CA ILE A 649 20.00 -0.43 -17.03
C ILE A 649 19.88 -1.18 -15.70
N CYS A 650 20.33 -0.58 -14.60
CA CYS A 650 20.19 -1.18 -13.26
C CYS A 650 18.73 -1.44 -12.91
N ALA A 651 17.81 -0.52 -13.20
CA ALA A 651 16.39 -0.68 -12.92
C ALA A 651 15.74 -1.82 -13.73
N VAL A 652 16.00 -1.86 -15.05
CA VAL A 652 15.47 -2.92 -15.94
C VAL A 652 16.07 -4.27 -15.58
N PHE A 653 17.37 -4.31 -15.25
CA PHE A 653 18.04 -5.52 -14.77
C PHE A 653 17.46 -6.04 -13.46
N ILE A 654 17.26 -5.18 -12.45
CA ILE A 654 16.63 -5.56 -11.19
C ILE A 654 15.23 -6.12 -11.44
N HIS A 655 14.43 -5.49 -12.30
CA HIS A 655 13.10 -5.97 -12.66
C HIS A 655 13.15 -7.35 -13.33
N LEU A 656 14.08 -7.60 -14.27
CA LEU A 656 14.31 -8.92 -14.87
C LEU A 656 14.65 -9.99 -13.81
N VAL A 657 15.60 -9.69 -12.93
CA VAL A 657 16.01 -10.59 -11.85
C VAL A 657 14.83 -10.90 -10.93
N CYS A 658 14.03 -9.90 -10.58
CA CYS A 658 12.82 -10.08 -9.76
C CYS A 658 11.75 -10.97 -10.43
N MET A 659 11.68 -11.01 -11.77
CA MET A 659 10.80 -11.94 -12.48
C MET A 659 11.35 -13.39 -12.46
N CYS A 660 12.66 -13.56 -12.56
CA CYS A 660 13.32 -14.87 -12.68
C CYS A 660 13.58 -15.58 -11.33
N ILE A 661 13.96 -14.86 -10.27
CA ILE A 661 14.25 -15.46 -8.95
C ILE A 661 13.09 -16.31 -8.40
N PRO A 662 11.83 -15.84 -8.42
CA PRO A 662 10.71 -16.65 -7.92
C PRO A 662 10.55 -17.95 -8.70
N GLY A 663 10.72 -17.90 -10.02
CA GLY A 663 10.65 -19.10 -10.86
C GLY A 663 11.77 -20.10 -10.55
N GLN A 664 13.01 -19.62 -10.34
CA GLN A 664 14.12 -20.47 -9.90
C GLN A 664 13.85 -21.10 -8.54
N LEU A 665 13.41 -20.30 -7.56
CA LEU A 665 13.11 -20.80 -6.23
C LEU A 665 12.01 -21.87 -6.26
N LEU A 666 11.01 -21.73 -7.13
CA LEU A 666 9.97 -22.74 -7.30
C LEU A 666 10.53 -24.06 -7.83
N ILE A 667 11.42 -23.99 -8.82
CA ILE A 667 12.10 -25.17 -9.37
C ILE A 667 12.85 -25.87 -8.25
N ASP A 668 13.73 -25.15 -7.53
CA ASP A 668 14.58 -25.71 -6.48
C ASP A 668 13.74 -26.41 -5.38
N ARG A 669 12.67 -25.75 -4.90
CA ARG A 669 11.83 -26.32 -3.82
C ARG A 669 10.95 -27.46 -4.28
N SER A 670 10.54 -27.47 -5.54
CA SER A 670 9.78 -28.61 -6.09
C SER A 670 10.67 -29.84 -6.30
N THR A 671 11.93 -29.66 -6.70
CA THR A 671 12.92 -30.75 -6.85
C THR A 671 13.27 -31.37 -5.50
N GLU A 672 13.36 -30.56 -4.44
CA GLU A 672 13.66 -31.03 -3.09
C GLU A 672 12.67 -32.12 -2.60
N VAL A 673 11.42 -32.10 -3.08
CA VAL A 673 10.43 -33.16 -2.78
C VAL A 673 10.89 -34.51 -3.30
N PHE A 674 11.46 -34.55 -4.51
CA PHE A 674 12.01 -35.77 -5.09
C PHE A 674 13.21 -36.26 -4.28
N ASP A 675 14.16 -35.38 -3.98
CA ASP A 675 15.39 -35.75 -3.26
C ASP A 675 15.08 -36.33 -1.88
N LYS A 676 14.17 -35.70 -1.13
CA LYS A 676 13.73 -36.19 0.20
C LYS A 676 12.87 -37.45 0.11
N ALA A 677 12.07 -37.60 -0.93
CA ALA A 677 11.32 -38.83 -1.17
C ALA A 677 12.25 -39.99 -1.57
N TYR A 678 13.30 -39.74 -2.35
CA TYR A 678 14.22 -40.76 -2.83
C TYR A 678 15.20 -41.21 -1.74
N GLY A 679 15.72 -40.25 -0.97
CA GLY A 679 16.55 -40.48 0.22
C GLY A 679 15.79 -41.09 1.40
N SER A 680 14.51 -41.44 1.22
CA SER A 680 13.77 -42.18 2.22
C SER A 680 14.24 -43.61 2.36
N SER A 681 14.07 -44.18 3.55
CA SER A 681 14.29 -45.60 3.83
C SER A 681 13.12 -46.45 3.27
N TRP A 682 12.73 -46.19 2.02
CA TRP A 682 11.55 -46.74 1.35
C TRP A 682 11.53 -48.26 1.30
N TYR A 683 12.69 -48.91 1.38
CA TYR A 683 12.83 -50.36 1.46
C TYR A 683 12.21 -50.95 2.74
N THR A 684 12.10 -50.15 3.81
CA THR A 684 11.44 -50.52 5.06
C THR A 684 9.92 -50.40 5.02
N PHE A 685 9.36 -49.71 4.00
CA PHE A 685 7.94 -49.44 3.92
C PHE A 685 7.12 -50.66 3.47
N SER A 686 5.86 -50.70 3.89
CA SER A 686 4.90 -51.68 3.39
C SER A 686 4.79 -51.65 1.86
N ILE A 687 4.42 -52.78 1.24
CA ILE A 687 4.24 -52.86 -0.21
C ILE A 687 3.23 -51.82 -0.73
N LYS A 688 2.15 -51.58 0.04
CA LYS A 688 1.12 -50.57 -0.29
C LYS A 688 1.71 -49.15 -0.26
N THR A 689 2.51 -48.83 0.75
CA THR A 689 3.18 -47.52 0.90
C THR A 689 4.24 -47.31 -0.19
N ARG A 690 5.05 -48.33 -0.52
CA ARG A 690 6.03 -48.27 -1.61
C ARG A 690 5.38 -47.97 -2.97
N ARG A 691 4.23 -48.56 -3.25
CA ARG A 691 3.46 -48.27 -4.49
C ARG A 691 3.04 -46.80 -4.58
N LEU A 692 2.58 -46.21 -3.47
CA LEU A 692 2.22 -44.78 -3.41
C LEU A 692 3.44 -43.87 -3.55
N LEU A 693 4.55 -44.21 -2.88
CA LEU A 693 5.79 -43.43 -2.95
C LEU A 693 6.33 -43.38 -4.38
N ARG A 694 6.24 -44.49 -5.12
CA ARG A 694 6.63 -44.53 -6.53
C ARG A 694 5.84 -43.53 -7.40
N ILE A 695 4.56 -43.33 -7.11
CA ILE A 695 3.74 -42.33 -7.81
C ILE A 695 4.24 -40.92 -7.49
N LEU A 696 4.55 -40.65 -6.21
CA LEU A 696 5.12 -39.37 -5.80
C LEU A 696 6.46 -39.11 -6.52
N LEU A 697 7.38 -40.07 -6.48
CA LEU A 697 8.70 -39.99 -7.12
C LEU A 697 8.58 -39.75 -8.62
N TYR A 698 7.71 -40.50 -9.30
CA TYR A 698 7.48 -40.32 -10.73
C TYR A 698 6.97 -38.92 -11.05
N ARG A 699 6.06 -38.37 -10.23
CA ARG A 699 5.55 -37.00 -10.44
C ARG A 699 6.59 -35.93 -10.09
N SER A 700 7.35 -36.10 -9.01
CA SER A 700 8.32 -35.11 -8.54
C SER A 700 9.62 -35.10 -9.36
N LEU A 701 9.85 -36.11 -10.21
CA LEU A 701 10.95 -36.12 -11.18
C LEU A 701 10.90 -34.92 -12.14
N SER A 702 9.69 -34.44 -12.45
CA SER A 702 9.49 -33.22 -13.25
C SER A 702 9.24 -32.02 -12.34
N PRO A 703 10.20 -31.08 -12.22
CA PRO A 703 10.05 -29.93 -11.35
C PRO A 703 8.95 -28.99 -11.83
N CYS A 704 8.43 -28.21 -10.90
CA CYS A 704 7.43 -27.19 -11.18
C CYS A 704 8.09 -25.95 -11.78
N THR A 705 7.64 -25.54 -12.97
CA THR A 705 8.19 -24.37 -13.68
C THR A 705 7.12 -23.31 -13.90
N LEU A 706 7.53 -22.05 -13.86
CA LEU A 706 6.76 -20.91 -14.36
C LEU A 706 7.28 -20.55 -15.74
N THR A 707 6.38 -20.35 -16.69
CA THR A 707 6.75 -20.13 -18.09
C THR A 707 6.21 -18.81 -18.61
N ALA A 708 7.02 -18.11 -19.41
CA ALA A 708 6.62 -16.99 -20.20
C ALA A 708 6.12 -17.50 -21.57
N GLY A 709 4.82 -17.36 -21.82
CA GLY A 709 4.18 -17.73 -23.10
C GLY A 709 4.23 -19.22 -23.42
N LYS A 710 4.46 -20.08 -22.42
CA LYS A 710 4.81 -21.52 -22.57
C LYS A 710 6.07 -21.81 -23.38
N MET A 711 6.85 -20.79 -23.75
CA MET A 711 8.07 -20.96 -24.56
C MET A 711 9.33 -20.90 -23.70
N PHE A 712 9.37 -19.95 -22.77
CA PHE A 712 10.55 -19.70 -21.95
C PHE A 712 10.28 -20.06 -20.49
N ILE A 713 11.22 -20.77 -19.86
CA ILE A 713 11.17 -21.04 -18.43
C ILE A 713 11.74 -19.83 -17.70
N LEU A 714 11.00 -19.31 -16.71
CA LEU A 714 11.48 -18.23 -15.84
C LEU A 714 12.47 -18.81 -14.83
N SER A 715 13.75 -18.74 -15.17
CA SER A 715 14.88 -19.25 -14.36
C SER A 715 16.04 -18.26 -14.35
N MET A 716 17.03 -18.50 -13.49
CA MET A 716 18.27 -17.72 -13.53
C MET A 716 19.09 -17.98 -14.80
N THR A 717 18.96 -19.17 -15.40
CA THR A 717 19.58 -19.46 -16.70
C THR A 717 18.99 -18.57 -17.80
N MET A 718 17.67 -18.38 -17.83
CA MET A 718 17.00 -17.45 -18.76
C MET A 718 17.47 -16.00 -18.53
N CYS A 719 17.56 -15.58 -17.26
CA CYS A 719 18.10 -14.27 -16.91
C CYS A 719 19.51 -14.07 -17.47
N SER A 720 20.40 -15.05 -17.26
CA SER A 720 21.76 -15.02 -17.79
C SER A 720 21.78 -14.95 -19.32
N SER A 721 20.97 -15.77 -20.01
CA SER A 721 20.90 -15.76 -21.47
C SER A 721 20.48 -14.40 -22.01
N VAL A 722 19.46 -13.78 -21.40
CA VAL A 722 19.00 -12.42 -21.75
C VAL A 722 20.14 -11.40 -21.61
N ILE A 723 20.88 -11.43 -20.49
CA ILE A 723 21.99 -10.49 -20.25
C ILE A 723 23.11 -10.71 -21.26
N THR A 724 23.53 -11.96 -21.47
CA THR A 724 24.59 -12.31 -22.41
C THR A 724 24.23 -11.90 -23.84
N SER A 725 22.99 -12.12 -24.28
CA SER A 725 22.54 -11.67 -25.60
C SER A 725 22.59 -10.15 -25.76
N ASN A 726 22.30 -9.37 -24.71
CA ASN A 726 22.39 -7.92 -24.77
C ASN A 726 23.84 -7.38 -24.68
N LEU A 727 24.78 -8.13 -24.10
CA LEU A 727 26.19 -7.76 -24.05
C LEU A 727 26.94 -8.03 -25.37
N HIS A 728 26.38 -8.88 -26.25
CA HIS A 728 26.94 -9.19 -27.56
C HIS A 728 26.44 -8.26 -28.68
N ILE A 729 25.47 -7.38 -28.38
CA ILE A 729 25.03 -6.26 -29.22
C ILE A 729 25.92 -5.07 -28.90
#